data_AF-A0A1Y3S6T4-F1
#
_entry.id   AF-A0A1Y3S6T4-F1
#
_cell.length_a   1.000
_cell.length_b   1.000
_cell.length_c   1.000
_cell.angle_alpha   90.00
_cell.angle_beta   90.00
_cell.angle_gamma   90.00
#
_symmetry.space_group_name_H-M   'P 1'
#
loop_
_entity.id
_entity.type
_entity.pdbx_description
1 polymer ?
#
loop_
_entity_poly.entity_id
_entity_poly.type
_entity_poly.pdbx_seq_one_letter_code
_entity_poly.pdbx_strand_id
1 'polypeptide(L)'
;MSKLQVLGEYVSVGEPLEAYNQYRKTFIEQANMAKLRFSQLYQGNQSLDDVVKHVPEQAEESLRPIIDFCVKKLLNHNILSIDRTTFQEHYSAYQALWTEPYMNVFDRYAEIALDQKTLDEYRVYRRQTRARWSGGGFGLSGALKGAFTAGALNMVTGAGHMVFNGVGKLISTISANAQKNKIFRNPKTYDSISQGVWYAAFWLHFALIDALSKAGVALTAAAGVITEEAGQQAAAMRNNAELITDPEKKKEALRQSFLLDPYQEDWYRLVLQEFGDQDGQLECLEEYFGISVIKQAKRDMLGKYLSTLPLDTEAHALEAQRRQHEMEVRLHFFGETEQGQKIESAVEEFDRLYRTVDGILLPTRSEADEAKQELAQIQKIEADTDYQDLRAIEQSERRLGEFHTQIAGSHQEAMHRRWTELDLSLRTVTPLLDGAAPLVCRTKGEADELRAMVQKVHQRYVNCGEGIRAEANLQSFQEYLRDIELPTVLKEQYEKIIHNRLTKIDLELRTALGKEYASREAAVNAQRQYHEIESALEAGIIPEEAEKLRGQIASLDAGEKAKNVLSEKLYQKENEKEIKTVTKISNVCTGILLGIIILSYLFHIAGTAEFARNEISVLGVPLKLEDIRVVEELTFLDGLKNGLAVFGRSIGNIVVDGFLEYIHGFDYGLLGNVAWAILGLFWVVIKQLIIVIPRYLVSLCVTFFQSASIGYYIGYILGSAIPIVVCHNIVNEDEGVPVEQVERFKKIKSKLGKS
;
A
#
# COMPACT_ATOMS: atom_id res chain seq x y z
N MET A 1 50.76 -43.01 19.19
CA MET A 1 51.40 -41.73 18.85
C MET A 1 51.15 -41.42 17.40
N SER A 2 50.07 -40.68 17.15
CA SER A 2 49.81 -40.09 15.84
C SER A 2 50.87 -39.02 15.49
N LYS A 3 51.25 -38.94 14.21
CA LYS A 3 52.09 -37.87 13.66
C LYS A 3 51.21 -36.96 12.82
N LEU A 4 51.19 -35.68 13.16
CA LEU A 4 50.38 -34.66 12.49
C LEU A 4 51.29 -33.63 11.84
N GLN A 5 50.91 -33.10 10.69
CA GLN A 5 51.62 -32.00 10.06
C GLN A 5 51.08 -30.68 10.60
N VAL A 6 51.93 -29.90 11.25
CA VAL A 6 51.60 -28.60 11.85
C VAL A 6 52.55 -27.58 11.29
N LEU A 7 52.04 -26.61 10.52
CA LEU A 7 52.84 -25.53 9.92
C LEU A 7 54.09 -26.04 9.17
N GLY A 8 53.90 -27.09 8.36
CA GLY A 8 54.95 -27.68 7.51
C GLY A 8 55.85 -28.73 8.18
N GLU A 9 55.76 -28.92 9.51
CA GLU A 9 56.58 -29.90 10.24
C GLU A 9 55.74 -31.01 10.85
N TYR A 10 56.33 -32.21 10.99
CA TYR A 10 55.67 -33.33 11.64
C TYR A 10 55.86 -33.27 13.15
N VAL A 11 54.75 -33.22 13.88
CA VAL A 11 54.68 -33.19 15.33
C VAL A 11 54.05 -34.49 15.85
N SER A 12 54.62 -35.07 16.90
CA SER A 12 54.08 -36.27 17.55
C SER A 12 53.15 -35.91 18.69
N VAL A 13 51.91 -36.42 18.63
CA VAL A 13 50.96 -36.32 19.74
C VAL A 13 51.30 -37.39 20.77
N GLY A 14 51.58 -36.97 22.00
CA GLY A 14 51.89 -37.87 23.11
C GLY A 14 50.71 -38.77 23.47
N GLU A 15 51.01 -39.98 23.98
CA GLU A 15 50.00 -40.97 24.36
C GLU A 15 48.95 -40.43 25.35
N PRO A 16 49.30 -39.63 26.39
CA PRO A 16 48.29 -39.04 27.29
C PRO A 16 47.27 -38.16 26.57
N LEU A 17 47.75 -37.25 25.72
CA LEU A 17 46.89 -36.33 24.97
C LEU A 17 46.05 -37.06 23.93
N GLU A 18 46.61 -38.09 23.27
CA GLU A 18 45.87 -38.95 22.35
C GLU A 18 44.74 -39.70 23.05
N ALA A 19 45.00 -40.25 24.25
CA ALA A 19 43.98 -40.89 25.08
C ALA A 19 42.90 -39.90 25.54
N TYR A 20 43.26 -38.68 25.96
CA TYR A 20 42.30 -37.63 26.31
C TYR A 20 41.45 -37.20 25.12
N ASN A 21 42.06 -37.00 23.94
CA ASN A 21 41.36 -36.58 22.73
C ASN A 21 40.27 -37.58 22.31
N GLN A 22 40.48 -38.89 22.51
CA GLN A 22 39.45 -39.91 22.26
C GLN A 22 38.19 -39.70 23.11
N TYR A 23 38.35 -39.38 24.40
CA TYR A 23 37.22 -39.02 25.26
C TYR A 23 36.54 -37.74 24.75
N ARG A 24 37.33 -36.71 24.43
CA ARG A 24 36.80 -35.44 23.93
C ARG A 24 35.94 -35.63 22.67
N LYS A 25 36.44 -36.36 21.66
CA LYS A 25 35.69 -36.67 20.42
C LYS A 25 34.41 -37.45 20.70
N THR A 26 34.49 -38.48 21.54
CA THR A 26 33.31 -39.25 21.95
C THR A 26 32.24 -38.36 22.57
N PHE A 27 32.64 -37.42 23.43
CA PHE A 27 31.69 -36.52 24.10
C PHE A 27 31.20 -35.37 23.22
N ILE A 28 31.93 -34.98 22.16
CA ILE A 28 31.40 -34.09 21.11
C ILE A 28 30.21 -34.76 20.42
N GLU A 29 30.35 -36.04 20.04
CA GLU A 29 29.25 -36.79 19.43
C GLU A 29 28.06 -36.93 20.39
N GLN A 30 28.31 -37.27 21.66
CA GLN A 30 27.27 -37.34 22.68
C GLN A 30 26.59 -35.98 22.92
N ALA A 31 27.35 -34.88 22.91
CA ALA A 31 26.82 -33.54 23.08
C ALA A 31 25.98 -33.09 21.89
N ASN A 32 26.39 -33.42 20.66
CA ASN A 32 25.59 -33.20 19.46
C ASN A 32 24.27 -33.97 19.51
N MET A 33 24.31 -35.23 19.97
CA MET A 33 23.08 -36.02 20.20
C MET A 33 22.20 -35.42 21.30
N ALA A 34 22.78 -34.94 22.41
CA ALA A 34 22.04 -34.28 23.49
C ALA A 34 21.34 -33.02 22.98
N LYS A 35 22.06 -32.19 22.21
CA LYS A 35 21.52 -30.98 21.57
C LYS A 35 20.39 -31.31 20.60
N LEU A 36 20.52 -32.38 19.81
CA LEU A 36 19.49 -32.84 18.88
C LEU A 36 18.22 -33.32 19.63
N ARG A 37 18.37 -34.15 20.67
CA ARG A 37 17.23 -34.57 21.52
C ARG A 37 16.54 -33.38 22.16
N PHE A 38 17.32 -32.45 22.70
CA PHE A 38 16.79 -31.22 23.26
C PHE A 38 16.03 -30.40 22.22
N SER A 39 16.55 -30.27 21.00
CA SER A 39 15.86 -29.61 19.88
C SER A 39 14.49 -30.23 19.61
N GLN A 40 14.42 -31.56 19.52
CA GLN A 40 13.18 -32.30 19.28
C GLN A 40 12.15 -32.10 20.40
N LEU A 41 12.59 -32.13 21.66
CA LEU A 41 11.72 -31.88 22.81
C LEU A 41 11.27 -30.41 22.87
N TYR A 42 12.17 -29.47 22.61
CA TYR A 42 11.90 -28.04 22.65
C TYR A 42 10.89 -27.60 21.59
N GLN A 43 10.89 -28.24 20.41
CA GLN A 43 9.90 -27.99 19.35
C GLN A 43 8.45 -28.24 19.79
N GLY A 44 8.22 -29.05 20.83
CA GLY A 44 6.90 -29.26 21.42
C GLY A 44 6.36 -28.07 22.21
N ASN A 45 7.21 -27.10 22.55
CA ASN A 45 6.79 -25.89 23.27
C ASN A 45 6.10 -24.92 22.30
N GLN A 46 4.88 -24.46 22.63
CA GLN A 46 4.10 -23.55 21.79
C GLN A 46 4.14 -22.10 22.28
N SER A 47 4.67 -21.89 23.49
CA SER A 47 4.67 -20.61 24.18
C SER A 47 5.89 -20.46 25.11
N LEU A 48 6.13 -19.24 25.57
CA LEU A 48 7.14 -19.01 26.62
C LEU A 48 6.76 -19.69 27.93
N ASP A 49 5.47 -19.82 28.22
CA ASP A 49 4.95 -20.53 29.40
C ASP A 49 5.34 -22.02 29.33
N ASP A 50 5.24 -22.65 28.16
CA ASP A 50 5.71 -24.04 27.95
C ASP A 50 7.23 -24.16 28.14
N VAL A 51 8.00 -23.19 27.62
CA VAL A 51 9.47 -23.16 27.78
C VAL A 51 9.84 -23.11 29.26
N VAL A 52 9.22 -22.23 30.04
CA VAL A 52 9.48 -22.12 31.48
C VAL A 52 9.05 -23.38 32.23
N LYS A 53 7.96 -24.01 31.80
CA LYS A 53 7.43 -25.19 32.47
C LYS A 53 8.20 -26.48 32.18
N HIS A 54 8.63 -26.68 30.94
CA HIS A 54 9.11 -27.98 30.47
C HIS A 54 10.62 -28.04 30.22
N VAL A 55 11.32 -26.92 29.97
CA VAL A 55 12.76 -26.95 29.65
C VAL A 55 13.60 -27.68 30.72
N PRO A 56 13.36 -27.51 32.03
CA PRO A 56 14.12 -28.24 33.03
C PRO A 56 14.09 -29.76 32.84
N GLU A 57 12.90 -30.33 32.65
CA GLU A 57 12.73 -31.76 32.36
C GLU A 57 13.31 -32.14 30.99
N GLN A 58 13.09 -31.31 29.96
CA GLN A 58 13.60 -31.56 28.61
C GLN A 58 15.15 -31.60 28.57
N ALA A 59 15.81 -30.72 29.33
CA ALA A 59 17.26 -30.70 29.47
C ALA A 59 17.78 -31.94 30.20
N GLU A 60 17.17 -32.32 31.32
CA GLU A 60 17.53 -33.55 32.04
C GLU A 60 17.32 -34.80 31.19
N GLU A 61 16.19 -34.90 30.49
CA GLU A 61 15.90 -36.01 29.59
C GLU A 61 16.93 -36.12 28.47
N SER A 62 17.40 -34.99 27.95
CA SER A 62 18.42 -34.93 26.91
C SER A 62 19.80 -35.36 27.41
N LEU A 63 20.12 -35.11 28.69
CA LEU A 63 21.39 -35.45 29.33
C LEU A 63 21.44 -36.89 29.88
N ARG A 64 20.30 -37.45 30.27
CA ARG A 64 20.19 -38.79 30.87
C ARG A 64 20.93 -39.89 30.10
N PRO A 65 20.84 -40.01 28.75
CA PRO A 65 21.58 -41.04 28.02
C PRO A 65 23.12 -40.93 28.14
N ILE A 66 23.65 -39.71 28.30
CA ILE A 66 25.09 -39.46 28.43
C ILE A 66 25.55 -39.84 29.84
N ILE A 67 24.74 -39.54 30.85
CA ILE A 67 25.00 -39.97 32.24
C ILE A 67 24.96 -41.49 32.33
N ASP A 68 23.99 -42.14 31.68
CA ASP A 68 23.90 -43.60 31.59
C ASP A 68 25.11 -44.21 30.89
N PHE A 69 25.60 -43.54 29.84
CA PHE A 69 26.84 -43.92 29.18
C PHE A 69 28.05 -43.84 30.13
N CYS A 70 28.18 -42.75 30.91
CA CYS A 70 29.24 -42.61 31.92
C CYS A 70 29.18 -43.73 32.96
N VAL A 71 28.01 -43.97 33.56
CA VAL A 71 27.82 -45.03 34.57
C VAL A 71 28.11 -46.41 33.96
N LYS A 72 27.64 -46.69 32.75
CA LYS A 72 27.93 -47.95 32.05
C LYS A 72 29.43 -48.12 31.81
N LYS A 73 30.17 -47.06 31.49
CA LYS A 73 31.63 -47.11 31.37
C LYS A 73 32.31 -47.43 32.70
N LEU A 74 31.85 -46.84 33.82
CA LEU A 74 32.33 -47.17 35.15
C LEU A 74 32.08 -48.66 35.49
N LEU A 75 30.87 -49.16 35.21
CA LEU A 75 30.50 -50.57 35.42
C LEU A 75 31.37 -51.53 34.60
N ASN A 76 31.67 -51.20 33.33
CA ASN A 76 32.55 -52.01 32.49
C ASN A 76 33.99 -52.12 33.04
N HIS A 77 34.40 -51.23 33.94
CA HIS A 77 35.67 -51.26 34.65
C HIS A 77 35.53 -51.79 36.09
N ASN A 78 34.42 -52.45 36.43
CA ASN A 78 34.10 -52.98 37.76
C ASN A 78 34.01 -51.93 38.87
N ILE A 79 33.73 -50.67 38.53
CA ILE A 79 33.48 -49.60 39.51
C ILE A 79 32.00 -49.61 39.84
N LEU A 80 31.64 -50.36 40.90
CA LEU A 80 30.24 -50.58 41.32
C LEU A 80 29.75 -49.57 42.38
N SER A 81 30.64 -48.73 42.91
CA SER A 81 30.33 -47.77 43.99
C SER A 81 29.65 -46.48 43.53
N ILE A 82 29.55 -46.26 42.22
CA ILE A 82 28.98 -45.05 41.63
C ILE A 82 27.83 -45.46 40.70
N ASP A 83 26.60 -45.30 41.19
CA ASP A 83 25.39 -45.41 40.37
C ASP A 83 25.03 -44.06 39.73
N ARG A 84 23.90 -44.00 39.02
CA ARG A 84 23.42 -42.76 38.37
C ARG A 84 23.27 -41.61 39.38
N THR A 85 22.59 -41.86 40.49
CA THR A 85 22.32 -40.84 41.52
C THR A 85 23.63 -40.29 42.09
N THR A 86 24.53 -41.19 42.50
CA THR A 86 25.86 -40.84 43.04
C THR A 86 26.67 -40.03 42.02
N PHE A 87 26.67 -40.45 40.75
CA PHE A 87 27.37 -39.72 39.69
C PHE A 87 26.79 -38.31 39.51
N GLN A 88 25.47 -38.19 39.50
CA GLN A 88 24.80 -36.90 39.32
C GLN A 88 25.11 -35.92 40.46
N GLU A 89 25.15 -36.42 41.71
CA GLU A 89 25.44 -35.61 42.89
C GLU A 89 26.91 -35.17 42.95
N HIS A 90 27.86 -36.08 42.71
CA HIS A 90 29.28 -35.77 42.74
C HIS A 90 29.72 -34.82 41.61
N TYR A 91 29.07 -34.88 40.46
CA TYR A 91 29.45 -34.13 39.26
C TYR A 91 28.36 -33.15 38.80
N SER A 92 27.59 -32.60 39.73
CA SER A 92 26.46 -31.71 39.44
C SER A 92 26.88 -30.42 38.71
N ALA A 93 28.06 -29.89 39.03
CA ALA A 93 28.59 -28.67 38.42
C ALA A 93 28.71 -28.76 36.89
N TYR A 94 29.15 -29.91 36.37
CA TYR A 94 29.27 -30.15 34.93
C TYR A 94 27.91 -30.22 34.24
N GLN A 95 26.92 -30.83 34.89
CA GLN A 95 25.58 -31.00 34.33
C GLN A 95 24.76 -29.70 34.39
N ALA A 96 25.13 -28.75 35.24
CA ALA A 96 24.38 -27.53 35.48
C ALA A 96 24.64 -26.40 34.48
N LEU A 97 25.46 -26.60 33.45
CA LEU A 97 25.82 -25.54 32.51
C LEU A 97 24.63 -24.98 31.68
N TRP A 98 23.51 -25.69 31.61
CA TRP A 98 22.28 -25.21 30.97
C TRP A 98 21.39 -24.34 31.88
N THR A 99 21.59 -24.37 33.21
CA THR A 99 20.67 -23.73 34.17
C THR A 99 20.76 -22.21 34.11
N GLU A 100 21.95 -21.61 33.98
CA GLU A 100 22.08 -20.15 33.90
C GLU A 100 21.43 -19.58 32.62
N PRO A 101 21.65 -20.14 31.40
CA PRO A 101 20.89 -19.76 30.21
C PRO A 101 19.38 -19.85 30.40
N TYR A 102 18.88 -20.94 31.00
CA TYR A 102 17.45 -21.10 31.31
C TYR A 102 16.97 -20.02 32.29
N MET A 103 17.71 -19.75 33.37
CA MET A 103 17.33 -18.78 34.38
C MET A 103 17.31 -17.35 33.84
N ASN A 104 18.17 -17.01 32.88
CA ASN A 104 18.09 -15.71 32.19
C ASN A 104 16.77 -15.55 31.41
N VAL A 105 16.23 -16.64 30.85
CA VAL A 105 14.91 -16.64 30.21
C VAL A 105 13.80 -16.55 31.26
N PHE A 106 13.93 -17.30 32.35
CA PHE A 106 13.00 -17.25 33.47
C PHE A 106 12.91 -15.86 34.11
N ASP A 107 14.04 -15.17 34.29
CA ASP A 107 14.09 -13.81 34.85
C ASP A 107 13.24 -12.84 34.02
N ARG A 108 13.38 -12.88 32.69
CA ARG A 108 12.59 -12.05 31.77
C ARG A 108 11.11 -12.42 31.77
N TYR A 109 10.79 -13.69 31.96
CA TYR A 109 9.42 -14.15 32.11
C TYR A 109 8.80 -13.70 33.43
N ALA A 110 9.55 -13.78 34.53
CA ALA A 110 9.14 -13.36 35.86
C ALA A 110 8.82 -11.85 35.92
N GLU A 111 9.59 -11.01 35.20
CA GLU A 111 9.31 -9.57 35.08
C GLU A 111 7.95 -9.25 34.44
N ILE A 112 7.45 -10.16 33.60
CA ILE A 112 6.15 -10.00 32.93
C ILE A 112 5.03 -10.60 33.78
N ALA A 113 5.30 -11.72 34.45
CA ALA A 113 4.29 -12.59 35.05
C ALA A 113 4.10 -12.40 36.56
N LEU A 114 5.08 -11.87 37.29
CA LEU A 114 5.00 -11.65 38.73
C LEU A 114 4.61 -10.21 39.06
N ASP A 115 3.83 -10.02 40.12
CA ASP A 115 3.65 -8.69 40.71
C ASP A 115 4.95 -8.22 41.37
N GLN A 116 5.04 -6.91 41.61
CA GLN A 116 6.27 -6.28 42.09
C GLN A 116 6.81 -6.91 43.39
N LYS A 117 5.93 -7.27 44.33
CA LYS A 117 6.33 -7.85 45.61
C LYS A 117 6.92 -9.25 45.39
N THR A 118 6.21 -10.10 44.65
CA THR A 118 6.67 -11.47 44.35
C THR A 118 7.94 -11.47 43.50
N LEU A 119 8.07 -10.51 42.58
CA LEU A 119 9.27 -10.33 41.76
C LEU A 119 10.48 -9.92 42.61
N ASP A 120 10.30 -9.02 43.58
CA ASP A 120 11.39 -8.60 44.47
C ASP A 120 11.83 -9.72 45.41
N GLU A 121 10.88 -10.51 45.95
CA GLU A 121 11.17 -11.73 46.71
C GLU A 121 11.96 -12.73 45.87
N TYR A 122 11.53 -12.97 44.63
CA TYR A 122 12.24 -13.81 43.67
C TYR A 122 13.67 -13.31 43.41
N ARG A 123 13.88 -12.01 43.15
CA ARG A 123 15.20 -11.43 42.89
C ARG A 123 16.15 -11.54 44.09
N VAL A 124 15.66 -11.37 45.31
CA VAL A 124 16.45 -11.60 46.53
C VAL A 124 16.87 -13.05 46.62
N TYR A 125 15.93 -13.97 46.46
CA TYR A 125 16.19 -15.41 46.54
C TYR A 125 17.18 -15.86 45.45
N ARG A 126 16.99 -15.41 44.20
CA ARG A 126 17.87 -15.70 43.06
C ARG A 126 19.31 -15.25 43.28
N ARG A 127 19.53 -14.09 43.92
CA ARG A 127 20.87 -13.60 44.27
C ARG A 127 21.57 -14.51 45.29
N GLN A 128 20.80 -15.10 46.20
CA GLN A 128 21.34 -16.00 47.24
C GLN A 128 21.65 -17.40 46.69
N THR A 129 20.95 -17.85 45.64
CA THR A 129 21.08 -19.21 45.10
C THR A 129 21.86 -19.32 43.79
N ARG A 130 22.35 -18.21 43.23
CA ARG A 130 22.97 -18.10 41.89
C ARG A 130 24.04 -19.15 41.55
N ALA A 131 24.72 -19.72 42.55
CA ALA A 131 25.85 -20.64 42.36
C ALA A 131 25.64 -22.07 42.92
N ARG A 132 24.44 -22.44 43.40
CA ARG A 132 24.23 -23.71 44.12
C ARG A 132 23.11 -24.54 43.52
N TRP A 133 23.46 -25.36 42.52
CA TRP A 133 22.55 -26.33 41.89
C TRP A 133 22.95 -27.75 42.29
N SER A 134 22.66 -28.16 43.53
CA SER A 134 22.87 -29.52 44.01
C SER A 134 21.56 -30.08 44.55
N GLY A 135 20.95 -31.03 43.83
CA GLY A 135 19.73 -31.69 44.27
C GLY A 135 20.08 -32.84 45.21
N GLY A 136 19.60 -32.80 46.46
CA GLY A 136 19.73 -33.93 47.38
C GLY A 136 18.82 -35.09 46.95
N GLY A 137 19.27 -35.92 45.99
CA GLY A 137 18.55 -37.09 45.49
C GLY A 137 17.45 -36.88 44.45
N PHE A 138 17.06 -35.63 44.13
CA PHE A 138 15.94 -35.32 43.20
C PHE A 138 16.35 -34.80 41.82
N GLY A 139 17.64 -34.90 41.47
CA GLY A 139 18.16 -34.36 40.21
C GLY A 139 18.24 -32.82 40.17
N LEU A 140 18.63 -32.29 39.01
CA LEU A 140 18.92 -30.88 38.82
C LEU A 140 17.65 -30.03 38.64
N SER A 141 16.61 -30.57 38.00
CA SER A 141 15.26 -30.00 37.91
C SER A 141 14.62 -29.91 39.29
N GLY A 142 14.80 -30.94 40.13
CA GLY A 142 14.38 -30.91 41.54
C GLY A 142 15.09 -29.80 42.33
N ALA A 143 16.41 -29.66 42.17
CA ALA A 143 17.19 -28.58 42.77
C ALA A 143 16.71 -27.19 42.30
N LEU A 144 16.40 -27.07 41.01
CA LEU A 144 15.88 -25.85 40.40
C LEU A 144 14.52 -25.45 40.95
N LYS A 145 13.60 -26.42 41.11
CA LYS A 145 12.30 -26.21 41.77
C LYS A 145 12.46 -25.78 43.22
N GLY A 146 13.40 -26.38 43.95
CA GLY A 146 13.73 -25.98 45.32
C GLY A 146 14.31 -24.56 45.42
N ALA A 147 14.83 -24.02 44.31
CA ALA A 147 15.40 -22.68 44.24
C ALA A 147 14.40 -21.59 43.77
N PHE A 148 13.10 -21.90 43.71
CA PHE A 148 12.07 -20.90 43.43
C PHE A 148 11.32 -20.49 44.71
N THR A 149 10.94 -19.21 44.81
CA THR A 149 9.98 -18.76 45.83
C THR A 149 8.62 -19.40 45.58
N ALA A 150 7.75 -19.47 46.60
CA ALA A 150 6.42 -20.08 46.47
C ALA A 150 5.60 -19.47 45.31
N GLY A 151 5.69 -18.15 45.10
CA GLY A 151 5.03 -17.46 43.98
C GLY A 151 5.57 -17.87 42.61
N ALA A 152 6.89 -17.96 42.45
CA ALA A 152 7.52 -18.45 41.23
C ALA A 152 7.23 -19.94 40.97
N LEU A 153 7.18 -20.77 42.03
CA LEU A 153 6.88 -22.18 41.94
C LEU A 153 5.44 -22.44 41.45
N ASN A 154 4.46 -21.66 41.96
CA ASN A 154 3.07 -21.75 41.50
C ASN A 154 2.92 -21.44 40.00
N MET A 155 3.77 -20.56 39.48
CA MET A 155 3.79 -20.18 38.07
C MET A 155 4.38 -21.28 37.18
N VAL A 156 5.49 -21.90 37.59
CA VAL A 156 6.13 -23.01 36.86
C VAL A 156 5.28 -24.28 36.88
N THR A 157 4.63 -24.57 38.01
CA THR A 157 3.83 -25.80 38.18
C THR A 157 2.42 -25.68 37.58
N GLY A 158 1.99 -24.48 37.18
CA GLY A 158 0.64 -24.21 36.67
C GLY A 158 -0.43 -24.13 37.76
N ALA A 159 -0.04 -24.09 39.04
CA ALA A 159 -0.95 -23.95 40.19
C ALA A 159 -1.49 -22.51 40.38
N GLY A 160 -0.94 -21.52 39.66
CA GLY A 160 -1.29 -20.10 39.79
C GLY A 160 -2.08 -19.53 38.61
N HIS A 161 -3.38 -19.83 38.50
CA HIS A 161 -4.26 -19.17 37.53
C HIS A 161 -4.93 -17.88 38.05
N MET A 162 -4.74 -17.46 39.31
CA MET A 162 -5.47 -16.31 39.86
C MET A 162 -4.68 -15.54 40.93
N VAL A 163 -4.02 -14.45 40.54
CA VAL A 163 -3.89 -13.23 41.37
C VAL A 163 -3.85 -12.00 40.43
N PHE A 164 -5.01 -11.58 39.93
CA PHE A 164 -5.19 -10.26 39.29
C PHE A 164 -6.05 -9.39 40.19
N ASN A 165 -5.44 -8.62 41.09
CA ASN A 165 -6.18 -7.56 41.78
C ASN A 165 -6.00 -6.23 41.01
N GLY A 166 -7.05 -5.80 40.31
CA GLY A 166 -7.19 -4.43 39.80
C GLY A 166 -7.82 -4.33 38.40
N VAL A 167 -9.00 -3.70 38.34
CA VAL A 167 -9.95 -3.51 37.20
C VAL A 167 -9.40 -2.65 36.03
N GLY A 168 -8.14 -2.81 35.61
CA GLY A 168 -7.48 -1.95 34.61
C GLY A 168 -6.95 -2.61 33.33
N LYS A 169 -7.22 -3.90 33.06
CA LYS A 169 -6.26 -4.69 32.27
C LYS A 169 -6.79 -5.64 31.18
N LEU A 170 -7.74 -5.18 30.35
CA LEU A 170 -7.92 -5.80 29.02
C LEU A 170 -6.77 -5.43 28.04
N ILE A 171 -6.07 -4.31 28.28
CA ILE A 171 -4.92 -3.85 27.46
C ILE A 171 -3.60 -4.55 27.85
N SER A 172 -3.39 -4.93 29.12
CA SER A 172 -2.09 -5.48 29.55
C SER A 172 -1.88 -6.95 29.23
N THR A 173 -2.93 -7.76 29.12
CA THR A 173 -2.79 -9.20 28.82
C THR A 173 -2.33 -9.40 27.38
N ILE A 174 -2.82 -8.54 26.47
CA ILE A 174 -2.33 -8.47 25.08
C ILE A 174 -0.86 -8.04 25.06
N SER A 175 -0.51 -6.97 25.80
CA SER A 175 0.89 -6.48 25.89
C SER A 175 1.84 -7.52 26.50
N ALA A 176 1.43 -8.19 27.58
CA ALA A 176 2.20 -9.24 28.23
C ALA A 176 2.38 -10.46 27.31
N ASN A 177 1.33 -10.90 26.62
CA ASN A 177 1.43 -11.98 25.63
C ASN A 177 2.32 -11.59 24.44
N ALA A 178 2.26 -10.34 23.97
CA ALA A 178 3.16 -9.84 22.94
C ALA A 178 4.63 -9.84 23.41
N GLN A 179 4.91 -9.44 24.66
CA GLN A 179 6.25 -9.48 25.24
C GLN A 179 6.76 -10.92 25.43
N LYS A 180 5.93 -11.83 25.96
CA LYS A 180 6.25 -13.26 26.06
C LYS A 180 6.55 -13.86 24.69
N ASN A 181 5.71 -13.58 23.69
CA ASN A 181 5.90 -14.04 22.32
C ASN A 181 7.18 -13.47 21.68
N LYS A 182 7.57 -12.22 21.99
CA LYS A 182 8.84 -11.62 21.54
C LYS A 182 10.06 -12.36 22.11
N ILE A 183 10.00 -12.81 23.36
CA ILE A 183 11.07 -13.62 23.96
C ILE A 183 11.09 -15.02 23.32
N PHE A 184 9.93 -15.66 23.22
CA PHE A 184 9.80 -17.00 22.66
C PHE A 184 10.29 -17.09 21.21
N ARG A 185 9.91 -16.13 20.36
CA ARG A 185 10.32 -16.09 18.94
C ARG A 185 11.74 -15.58 18.71
N ASN A 186 12.46 -15.15 19.73
CA ASN A 186 13.84 -14.72 19.58
C ASN A 186 14.75 -15.96 19.44
N PRO A 187 15.48 -16.14 18.33
CA PRO A 187 16.36 -17.30 18.14
C PRO A 187 17.35 -17.50 19.28
N LYS A 188 17.86 -16.40 19.87
CA LYS A 188 18.80 -16.43 21.00
C LYS A 188 18.24 -17.14 22.25
N THR A 189 16.92 -17.16 22.42
CA THR A 189 16.28 -17.85 23.56
C THR A 189 16.54 -19.34 23.48
N TYR A 190 16.29 -19.94 22.31
CA TYR A 190 16.58 -21.35 22.06
C TYR A 190 18.09 -21.60 22.02
N ASP A 191 18.83 -20.80 21.26
CA ASP A 191 20.26 -21.03 21.01
C ASP A 191 21.08 -21.05 22.31
N SER A 192 20.79 -20.14 23.24
CA SER A 192 21.53 -20.06 24.51
C SER A 192 21.30 -21.28 25.41
N ILE A 193 20.06 -21.75 25.53
CA ILE A 193 19.74 -22.95 26.32
C ILE A 193 20.27 -24.21 25.63
N SER A 194 20.04 -24.35 24.32
CA SER A 194 20.52 -25.47 23.52
C SER A 194 22.04 -25.61 23.60
N GLN A 195 22.76 -24.49 23.56
CA GLN A 195 24.21 -24.47 23.73
C GLN A 195 24.62 -24.83 25.17
N GLY A 196 23.87 -24.38 26.18
CA GLY A 196 24.07 -24.80 27.57
C GLY A 196 23.91 -26.31 27.77
N VAL A 197 22.92 -26.93 27.13
CA VAL A 197 22.73 -28.40 27.14
C VAL A 197 23.89 -29.11 26.44
N TRP A 198 24.34 -28.59 25.30
CA TRP A 198 25.53 -29.11 24.63
C TRP A 198 26.76 -29.07 25.54
N TYR A 199 27.02 -27.94 26.20
CA TYR A 199 28.14 -27.83 27.14
C TYR A 199 28.00 -28.76 28.34
N ALA A 200 26.81 -28.86 28.92
CA ALA A 200 26.53 -29.77 30.02
C ALA A 200 26.82 -31.23 29.63
N ALA A 201 26.46 -31.64 28.41
CA ALA A 201 26.77 -32.96 27.88
C ALA A 201 28.26 -33.13 27.59
N PHE A 202 28.89 -32.14 26.93
CA PHE A 202 30.29 -32.20 26.55
C PHE A 202 31.19 -32.32 27.78
N TRP A 203 31.00 -31.49 28.80
CA TRP A 203 31.88 -31.43 29.98
C TRP A 203 31.80 -32.67 30.88
N LEU A 204 30.83 -33.57 30.68
CA LEU A 204 30.76 -34.85 31.37
C LEU A 204 31.95 -35.77 31.08
N HIS A 205 32.75 -35.51 30.03
CA HIS A 205 34.01 -36.23 29.83
C HIS A 205 34.99 -36.01 30.99
N PHE A 206 35.06 -34.79 31.55
CA PHE A 206 35.89 -34.52 32.73
C PHE A 206 35.40 -35.31 33.95
N ALA A 207 34.08 -35.34 34.17
CA ALA A 207 33.47 -36.12 35.24
C ALA A 207 33.80 -37.63 35.12
N LEU A 208 33.68 -38.19 33.91
CA LEU A 208 34.01 -39.60 33.66
C LEU A 208 35.51 -39.89 33.86
N ILE A 209 36.39 -39.03 33.35
CA ILE A 209 37.84 -39.18 33.52
C ILE A 209 38.24 -39.10 34.99
N ASP A 210 37.70 -38.14 35.75
CA ASP A 210 37.96 -38.01 37.18
C ASP A 210 37.46 -39.24 37.97
N ALA A 211 36.26 -39.74 37.67
CA ALA A 211 35.73 -40.94 38.30
C ALA A 211 36.60 -42.18 38.03
N LEU A 212 37.03 -42.35 36.77
CA LEU A 212 37.91 -43.46 36.37
C LEU A 212 39.34 -43.32 36.92
N SER A 213 39.87 -42.10 37.03
CA SER A 213 41.22 -41.85 37.53
C SER A 213 41.32 -42.07 39.05
N LYS A 214 40.31 -41.66 39.81
CA LYS A 214 40.18 -41.96 41.25
C LYS A 214 40.11 -43.47 41.54
N ALA A 215 39.62 -44.26 40.58
CA ALA A 215 39.62 -45.72 40.64
C ALA A 215 40.89 -46.38 40.04
N GLY A 216 41.87 -45.60 39.58
CA GLY A 216 43.15 -46.09 39.04
C GLY A 216 43.10 -46.61 37.60
N VAL A 217 42.03 -46.36 36.84
CA VAL A 217 41.83 -46.95 35.49
C VAL A 217 42.29 -46.01 34.37
N ALA A 218 41.85 -44.75 34.36
CA ALA A 218 42.08 -43.82 33.25
C ALA A 218 43.24 -42.84 33.49
N LEU A 219 44.32 -43.29 34.15
CA LEU A 219 45.44 -42.43 34.53
C LEU A 219 46.13 -41.77 33.32
N THR A 220 46.28 -42.49 32.21
CA THR A 220 46.87 -41.96 30.96
C THR A 220 46.03 -40.83 30.37
N ALA A 221 44.70 -41.00 30.30
CA ALA A 221 43.81 -39.95 29.80
C ALA A 221 43.73 -38.76 30.76
N ALA A 222 43.75 -39.00 32.08
CA ALA A 222 43.79 -37.93 33.09
C ALA A 222 45.07 -37.09 32.97
N ALA A 223 46.23 -37.71 32.70
CA ALA A 223 47.48 -37.01 32.44
C ALA A 223 47.49 -36.23 31.11
N GLY A 224 46.57 -36.52 30.20
CA GLY A 224 46.39 -35.81 28.92
C GLY A 224 45.44 -34.62 28.97
N VAL A 225 44.74 -34.41 30.09
CA VAL A 225 43.88 -33.24 30.28
C VAL A 225 44.75 -32.00 30.33
N ILE A 226 44.42 -31.00 29.50
CA ILE A 226 45.15 -29.73 29.47
C ILE A 226 44.91 -28.98 30.79
N THR A 227 45.99 -28.62 31.48
CA THR A 227 45.89 -27.83 32.72
C THR A 227 45.64 -26.36 32.40
N GLU A 228 45.12 -25.62 33.37
CA GLU A 228 44.88 -24.18 33.21
C GLU A 228 46.19 -23.43 32.91
N GLU A 229 47.30 -23.80 33.56
CA GLU A 229 48.61 -23.18 33.30
C GLU A 229 49.11 -23.44 31.88
N ALA A 230 48.98 -24.68 31.38
CA ALA A 230 49.36 -25.02 30.01
C ALA A 230 48.52 -24.25 28.99
N GLY A 231 47.21 -24.15 29.21
CA GLY A 231 46.31 -23.35 28.37
C GLY A 231 46.66 -21.86 28.38
N GLN A 232 46.96 -21.28 29.55
CA GLN A 232 47.38 -19.88 29.66
C GLN A 232 48.73 -19.64 28.97
N GLN A 233 49.68 -20.56 29.13
CA GLN A 233 50.98 -20.49 28.46
C GLN A 233 50.85 -20.58 26.93
N ALA A 234 50.03 -21.51 26.44
CA ALA A 234 49.73 -21.64 25.01
C ALA A 234 49.12 -20.35 24.45
N ALA A 235 48.15 -19.76 25.17
CA ALA A 235 47.52 -18.50 24.77
C ALA A 235 48.52 -17.33 24.75
N ALA A 236 49.41 -17.24 25.75
CA ALA A 236 50.45 -16.22 25.79
C ALA A 236 51.44 -16.37 24.62
N MET A 237 51.85 -17.60 24.29
CA MET A 237 52.69 -17.87 23.12
C MET A 237 52.02 -17.46 21.81
N ARG A 238 50.73 -17.77 21.64
CA ARG A 238 49.94 -17.34 20.47
C ARG A 238 49.88 -15.82 20.38
N ASN A 239 49.51 -15.14 21.45
CA ASN A 239 49.38 -13.67 21.47
C ASN A 239 50.72 -12.99 21.16
N ASN A 240 51.84 -13.53 21.67
CA ASN A 240 53.17 -13.01 21.38
C ASN A 240 53.62 -13.29 19.94
N ALA A 241 53.11 -14.36 19.30
CA ALA A 241 53.46 -14.71 17.92
C ALA A 241 53.07 -13.60 16.94
N GLU A 242 52.01 -12.83 17.21
CA GLU A 242 51.60 -11.66 16.40
C GLU A 242 52.69 -10.58 16.32
N LEU A 243 53.53 -10.46 17.36
CA LEU A 243 54.64 -9.50 17.42
C LEU A 243 55.91 -9.97 16.71
N ILE A 244 55.96 -11.25 16.30
CA ILE A 244 57.12 -11.83 15.63
C ILE A 244 57.04 -11.53 14.13
N THR A 245 58.04 -10.82 13.60
CA THR A 245 58.08 -10.48 12.16
C THR A 245 58.71 -11.57 11.28
N ASP A 246 59.59 -12.39 11.86
CA ASP A 246 60.23 -13.52 11.17
C ASP A 246 59.22 -14.68 11.00
N PRO A 247 58.87 -15.08 9.75
CA PRO A 247 57.84 -16.08 9.51
C PRO A 247 58.15 -17.46 10.11
N GLU A 248 59.41 -17.89 10.10
CA GLU A 248 59.78 -19.22 10.61
C GLU A 248 59.80 -19.24 12.13
N LYS A 249 60.27 -18.16 12.78
CA LYS A 249 60.15 -18.02 14.24
C LYS A 249 58.69 -17.90 14.69
N LYS A 250 57.84 -17.23 13.91
CA LYS A 250 56.41 -17.16 14.17
C LYS A 250 55.77 -18.56 14.08
N LYS A 251 56.06 -19.32 13.02
CA LYS A 251 55.59 -20.71 12.90
C LYS A 251 56.04 -21.57 14.06
N GLU A 252 57.30 -21.45 14.49
CA GLU A 252 57.82 -22.20 15.62
C GLU A 252 57.10 -21.86 16.93
N ALA A 253 56.91 -20.57 17.24
CA ALA A 253 56.15 -20.15 18.42
C ALA A 253 54.71 -20.68 18.40
N LEU A 254 54.06 -20.69 17.23
CA LEU A 254 52.72 -21.24 17.06
C LEU A 254 52.69 -22.77 17.18
N ARG A 255 53.69 -23.50 16.66
CA ARG A 255 53.80 -24.95 16.90
C ARG A 255 53.97 -25.28 18.38
N GLN A 256 54.78 -24.50 19.11
CA GLN A 256 54.95 -24.67 20.55
C GLN A 256 53.66 -24.37 21.32
N SER A 257 52.93 -23.32 20.94
CA SER A 257 51.59 -23.02 21.47
C SER A 257 50.62 -24.18 21.24
N PHE A 258 50.60 -24.74 20.03
CA PHE A 258 49.75 -25.88 19.66
C PHE A 258 50.05 -27.15 20.47
N LEU A 259 51.34 -27.42 20.70
CA LEU A 259 51.78 -28.57 21.49
C LEU A 259 51.35 -28.50 22.96
N LEU A 260 51.19 -27.29 23.51
CA LEU A 260 50.70 -27.07 24.86
C LEU A 260 49.17 -27.19 24.95
N ASP A 261 48.45 -26.64 23.98
CA ASP A 261 46.99 -26.72 23.93
C ASP A 261 46.46 -26.66 22.47
N PRO A 262 46.18 -27.83 21.85
CA PRO A 262 45.69 -27.89 20.48
C PRO A 262 44.18 -27.59 20.36
N TYR A 263 43.49 -27.29 21.46
CA TYR A 263 42.05 -27.07 21.47
C TYR A 263 41.65 -25.59 21.41
N GLN A 264 42.62 -24.67 21.32
CA GLN A 264 42.35 -23.23 21.25
C GLN A 264 41.92 -22.81 19.84
N GLU A 265 40.63 -22.57 19.63
CA GLU A 265 40.09 -22.16 18.33
C GLU A 265 40.79 -20.92 17.73
N ASP A 266 41.21 -19.97 18.56
CA ASP A 266 41.90 -18.76 18.11
C ASP A 266 43.28 -19.04 17.50
N TRP A 267 43.92 -20.16 17.88
CA TRP A 267 45.14 -20.60 17.23
C TRP A 267 44.91 -20.95 15.75
N TYR A 268 43.84 -21.71 15.47
CA TYR A 268 43.44 -22.10 14.13
C TYR A 268 43.08 -20.87 13.28
N ARG A 269 42.31 -19.94 13.86
CA ARG A 269 41.96 -18.66 13.18
C ARG A 269 43.21 -17.85 12.81
N LEU A 270 44.16 -17.71 13.73
CA LEU A 270 45.39 -16.98 13.49
C LEU A 270 46.26 -17.65 12.41
N VAL A 271 46.43 -18.96 12.48
CA VAL A 271 47.20 -19.71 11.47
C VAL A 271 46.58 -19.58 10.09
N LEU A 272 45.26 -19.71 9.97
CA LEU A 272 44.55 -19.52 8.70
C LEU A 272 44.77 -18.10 8.16
N GLN A 273 44.69 -17.09 9.02
CA GLN A 273 44.87 -15.69 8.63
C GLN A 273 46.28 -15.40 8.11
N GLU A 274 47.31 -15.88 8.83
CA GLU A 274 48.72 -15.60 8.53
C GLU A 274 49.24 -16.44 7.36
N PHE A 275 48.92 -17.74 7.33
CA PHE A 275 49.56 -18.71 6.44
C PHE A 275 48.61 -19.35 5.42
N GLY A 276 47.30 -19.19 5.56
CA GLY A 276 46.32 -19.91 4.74
C GLY A 276 46.21 -21.38 5.12
N ASP A 277 45.62 -22.17 4.23
CA ASP A 277 45.43 -23.62 4.41
C ASP A 277 45.49 -24.36 3.06
N GLN A 278 46.43 -23.99 2.20
CA GLN A 278 46.49 -24.47 0.81
C GLN A 278 46.61 -26.00 0.69
N ASP A 279 47.22 -26.66 1.68
CA ASP A 279 47.40 -28.11 1.74
C ASP A 279 46.28 -28.83 2.52
N GLY A 280 45.29 -28.09 3.01
CA GLY A 280 44.16 -28.59 3.79
C GLY A 280 44.53 -29.15 5.16
N GLN A 281 45.78 -29.01 5.61
CA GLN A 281 46.23 -29.62 6.87
C GLN A 281 45.57 -29.00 8.09
N LEU A 282 45.22 -27.71 8.05
CA LEU A 282 44.58 -27.04 9.19
C LEU A 282 43.18 -27.61 9.45
N GLU A 283 42.44 -27.94 8.39
CA GLU A 283 41.16 -28.65 8.47
C GLU A 283 41.34 -30.09 8.97
N CYS A 284 42.41 -30.79 8.56
CA CYS A 284 42.75 -32.10 9.12
C CYS A 284 43.07 -32.06 10.62
N LEU A 285 43.80 -31.04 11.09
CA LEU A 285 44.10 -30.84 12.51
C LEU A 285 42.82 -30.56 13.31
N GLU A 286 41.96 -29.71 12.76
CA GLU A 286 40.64 -29.41 13.32
C GLU A 286 39.80 -30.68 13.52
N GLU A 287 39.70 -31.54 12.50
CA GLU A 287 38.96 -32.80 12.59
C GLU A 287 39.61 -33.79 13.58
N TYR A 288 40.95 -33.82 13.63
CA TYR A 288 41.68 -34.67 14.56
C TYR A 288 41.38 -34.29 16.01
N PHE A 289 41.42 -33.00 16.36
CA PHE A 289 41.17 -32.53 17.73
C PHE A 289 39.69 -32.28 18.06
N GLY A 290 38.79 -32.41 17.09
CA GLY A 290 37.35 -32.17 17.27
C GLY A 290 37.04 -30.69 17.49
N ILE A 291 37.65 -29.84 16.68
CA ILE A 291 37.37 -28.41 16.59
C ILE A 291 36.45 -28.16 15.38
N SER A 292 35.78 -27.01 15.28
CA SER A 292 34.86 -26.70 14.16
C SER A 292 34.74 -25.20 13.87
N VAL A 293 35.87 -24.54 13.64
CA VAL A 293 36.05 -23.13 13.31
C VAL A 293 36.54 -22.89 11.87
N ILE A 294 37.40 -23.74 11.30
CA ILE A 294 38.15 -23.44 10.08
C ILE A 294 37.24 -23.32 8.87
N LYS A 295 36.28 -24.25 8.71
CA LYS A 295 35.36 -24.20 7.57
C LYS A 295 34.59 -22.88 7.47
N GLN A 296 34.07 -22.38 8.59
CA GLN A 296 33.35 -21.10 8.61
C GLN A 296 34.32 -19.92 8.45
N ALA A 297 35.50 -19.97 9.09
CA ALA A 297 36.51 -18.93 8.95
C ALA A 297 37.02 -18.78 7.51
N LYS A 298 37.22 -19.89 6.77
CA LYS A 298 37.56 -19.88 5.34
C LYS A 298 36.49 -19.17 4.52
N ARG A 299 35.21 -19.52 4.72
CA ARG A 299 34.08 -18.89 4.04
C ARG A 299 34.01 -17.39 4.33
N ASP A 300 34.12 -17.00 5.59
CA ASP A 300 34.05 -15.58 6.00
C ASP A 300 35.23 -14.78 5.45
N MET A 301 36.43 -15.36 5.46
CA MET A 301 37.64 -14.74 4.94
C MET A 301 37.57 -14.56 3.42
N LEU A 302 37.12 -15.57 2.68
CA LEU A 302 36.89 -15.48 1.24
C LEU A 302 35.84 -14.40 0.95
N GLY A 303 34.65 -14.48 1.58
CA GLY A 303 33.57 -13.51 1.36
C GLY A 303 33.98 -12.07 1.68
N LYS A 304 34.72 -11.85 2.77
CA LYS A 304 35.25 -10.53 3.14
C LYS A 304 36.31 -10.01 2.17
N TYR A 305 37.15 -10.89 1.62
CA TYR A 305 38.13 -10.49 0.62
C TYR A 305 37.44 -10.11 -0.69
N LEU A 306 36.52 -10.95 -1.18
CA LEU A 306 35.80 -10.73 -2.43
C LEU A 306 34.96 -9.45 -2.41
N SER A 307 34.37 -9.08 -1.26
CA SER A 307 33.60 -7.85 -1.16
C SER A 307 34.42 -6.56 -1.34
N THR A 308 35.75 -6.65 -1.32
CA THR A 308 36.65 -5.50 -1.58
C THR A 308 37.01 -5.34 -3.05
N LEU A 309 36.64 -6.30 -3.90
CA LEU A 309 37.02 -6.29 -5.31
C LEU A 309 36.01 -5.47 -6.14
N PRO A 310 36.48 -4.58 -7.02
CA PRO A 310 35.61 -3.79 -7.89
C PRO A 310 34.96 -4.66 -8.98
N LEU A 311 33.74 -4.29 -9.39
CA LEU A 311 32.95 -4.99 -10.44
C LEU A 311 32.30 -4.01 -11.44
N ASP A 312 32.75 -2.76 -11.45
CA ASP A 312 32.22 -1.67 -12.29
C ASP A 312 32.59 -1.78 -13.78
N THR A 313 33.57 -2.62 -14.11
CA THR A 313 33.99 -2.88 -15.49
C THR A 313 34.20 -4.38 -15.73
N GLU A 314 34.14 -4.81 -16.99
CA GLU A 314 34.44 -6.19 -17.38
C GLU A 314 35.85 -6.61 -16.95
N ALA A 315 36.85 -5.75 -17.15
CA ALA A 315 38.23 -6.02 -16.75
C ALA A 315 38.33 -6.22 -15.23
N HIS A 316 37.61 -5.42 -14.45
CA HIS A 316 37.54 -5.59 -13.00
C HIS A 316 36.83 -6.89 -12.60
N ALA A 317 35.73 -7.25 -13.25
CA ALA A 317 35.00 -8.50 -12.97
C ALA A 317 35.85 -9.76 -13.28
N LEU A 318 36.55 -9.77 -14.41
CA LEU A 318 37.45 -10.87 -14.79
C LEU A 318 38.66 -10.98 -13.84
N GLU A 319 39.26 -9.85 -13.47
CA GLU A 319 40.33 -9.84 -12.46
C GLU A 319 39.83 -10.28 -11.09
N ALA A 320 38.59 -9.93 -10.72
CA ALA A 320 37.98 -10.37 -9.48
C ALA A 320 37.75 -11.90 -9.47
N GLN A 321 37.29 -12.48 -10.59
CA GLN A 321 37.15 -13.93 -10.75
C GLN A 321 38.52 -14.64 -10.64
N ARG A 322 39.57 -14.08 -11.24
CA ARG A 322 40.93 -14.60 -11.13
C ARG A 322 41.43 -14.58 -9.68
N ARG A 323 41.25 -13.45 -8.98
CA ARG A 323 41.62 -13.29 -7.56
C ARG A 323 40.80 -14.16 -6.62
N GLN A 324 39.54 -14.42 -6.95
CA GLN A 324 38.72 -15.39 -6.23
C GLN A 324 39.38 -16.77 -6.30
N HIS A 325 39.73 -17.25 -7.48
CA HIS A 325 40.38 -18.54 -7.63
C HIS A 325 41.71 -18.64 -6.86
N GLU A 326 42.53 -17.59 -6.89
CA GLU A 326 43.77 -17.53 -6.11
C GLU A 326 43.52 -17.67 -4.60
N MET A 327 42.49 -16.99 -4.09
CA MET A 327 42.13 -17.03 -2.68
C MET A 327 41.50 -18.37 -2.28
N GLU A 328 40.66 -18.96 -3.13
CA GLU A 328 40.10 -20.30 -2.94
C GLU A 328 41.20 -21.36 -2.82
N VAL A 329 42.22 -21.29 -3.68
CA VAL A 329 43.41 -22.16 -3.61
C VAL A 329 44.19 -21.91 -2.33
N ARG A 330 44.47 -20.65 -1.96
CA ARG A 330 45.19 -20.31 -0.72
C ARG A 330 44.49 -20.84 0.53
N LEU A 331 43.16 -20.84 0.54
CA LEU A 331 42.35 -21.28 1.67
C LEU A 331 41.95 -22.75 1.59
N HIS A 332 42.24 -23.44 0.48
CA HIS A 332 41.70 -24.76 0.15
C HIS A 332 40.19 -24.82 0.44
N PHE A 333 39.46 -23.86 -0.14
CA PHE A 333 38.01 -23.70 0.04
C PHE A 333 37.36 -23.36 -1.29
N PHE A 334 36.54 -24.27 -1.79
CA PHE A 334 35.81 -24.14 -3.07
C PHE A 334 34.29 -24.10 -2.86
N GLY A 335 33.87 -23.58 -1.70
CA GLY A 335 32.45 -23.42 -1.37
C GLY A 335 31.89 -22.08 -1.85
N GLU A 336 30.58 -22.03 -2.07
CA GLU A 336 29.92 -20.81 -2.52
C GLU A 336 29.94 -19.70 -1.44
N THR A 337 30.04 -18.46 -1.92
CA THR A 337 29.85 -17.23 -1.14
C THR A 337 28.94 -16.28 -1.90
N GLU A 338 28.18 -15.44 -1.19
CA GLU A 338 27.32 -14.42 -1.80
C GLU A 338 28.12 -13.48 -2.74
N GLN A 339 29.35 -13.14 -2.35
CA GLN A 339 30.20 -12.25 -3.15
C GLN A 339 30.79 -12.97 -4.37
N GLY A 340 31.12 -14.26 -4.27
CA GLY A 340 31.52 -15.06 -5.42
C GLY A 340 30.41 -15.15 -6.48
N GLN A 341 29.16 -15.36 -6.06
CA GLN A 341 28.01 -15.34 -6.96
C GLN A 341 27.83 -13.97 -7.66
N LYS A 342 28.10 -12.87 -6.96
CA LYS A 342 28.07 -11.52 -7.56
C LYS A 342 29.15 -11.33 -8.61
N ILE A 343 30.36 -11.85 -8.38
CA ILE A 343 31.46 -11.81 -9.36
C ILE A 343 31.08 -12.61 -10.61
N GLU A 344 30.60 -13.84 -10.43
CA GLU A 344 30.14 -14.69 -11.53
C GLU A 344 29.03 -14.01 -12.35
N SER A 345 28.00 -13.51 -11.65
CA SER A 345 26.89 -12.78 -12.29
C SER A 345 27.37 -11.54 -13.04
N ALA A 346 28.36 -10.81 -12.51
CA ALA A 346 28.92 -9.64 -13.18
C ALA A 346 29.66 -10.01 -14.47
N VAL A 347 30.47 -11.08 -14.45
CA VAL A 347 31.16 -11.60 -15.64
C VAL A 347 30.14 -12.03 -16.71
N GLU A 348 29.10 -12.76 -16.31
CA GLU A 348 28.02 -13.18 -17.21
C GLU A 348 27.22 -11.99 -17.78
N GLU A 349 26.97 -10.97 -16.95
CA GLU A 349 26.31 -9.73 -17.36
C GLU A 349 27.11 -9.01 -18.45
N PHE A 350 28.41 -8.79 -18.23
CA PHE A 350 29.27 -8.13 -19.22
C PHE A 350 29.35 -8.93 -20.51
N ASP A 351 29.42 -10.26 -20.43
CA ASP A 351 29.38 -11.12 -21.61
C ASP A 351 28.06 -11.01 -22.37
N ARG A 352 26.93 -11.02 -21.66
CA ARG A 352 25.61 -10.86 -22.27
C ARG A 352 25.45 -9.50 -22.92
N LEU A 353 25.89 -8.43 -22.25
CA LEU A 353 25.86 -7.06 -22.79
C LEU A 353 26.73 -6.95 -24.04
N TYR A 354 27.93 -7.54 -24.04
CA TYR A 354 28.82 -7.55 -25.21
C TYR A 354 28.18 -8.24 -26.42
N ARG A 355 27.51 -9.38 -26.17
CA ARG A 355 26.83 -10.19 -27.19
C ARG A 355 25.48 -9.64 -27.62
N THR A 356 24.96 -8.64 -26.91
CA THR A 356 23.71 -7.98 -27.28
C THR A 356 24.02 -6.84 -28.24
N VAL A 357 23.54 -6.97 -29.47
CA VAL A 357 23.74 -5.96 -30.52
C VAL A 357 22.35 -5.62 -31.07
N ASP A 358 22.04 -4.32 -31.13
CA ASP A 358 20.72 -3.81 -31.52
C ASP A 358 19.53 -4.47 -30.79
N GLY A 359 19.70 -4.76 -29.50
CA GLY A 359 18.68 -5.41 -28.67
C GLY A 359 18.54 -6.92 -28.86
N ILE A 360 19.33 -7.55 -29.74
CA ILE A 360 19.33 -8.99 -30.00
C ILE A 360 20.54 -9.64 -29.33
N LEU A 361 20.31 -10.63 -28.46
CA LEU A 361 21.37 -11.41 -27.83
C LEU A 361 21.88 -12.49 -28.79
N LEU A 362 23.15 -12.40 -29.16
CA LEU A 362 23.79 -13.34 -30.07
C LEU A 362 24.46 -14.50 -29.32
N PRO A 363 24.56 -15.70 -29.92
CA PRO A 363 25.16 -16.87 -29.29
C PRO A 363 26.61 -16.68 -28.85
N THR A 364 27.43 -16.01 -29.66
CA THR A 364 28.87 -15.86 -29.41
C THR A 364 29.34 -14.41 -29.56
N ARG A 365 30.47 -14.08 -28.93
CA ARG A 365 31.13 -12.77 -29.11
C ARG A 365 31.59 -12.54 -30.55
N SER A 366 32.03 -13.59 -31.25
CA SER A 366 32.42 -13.52 -32.66
C SER A 366 31.26 -13.06 -33.53
N GLU A 367 30.08 -13.69 -33.37
CA GLU A 367 28.87 -13.29 -34.10
C GLU A 367 28.45 -11.85 -33.76
N ALA A 368 28.60 -11.43 -32.49
CA ALA A 368 28.33 -10.06 -32.09
C ALA A 368 29.27 -9.04 -32.73
N ASP A 369 30.54 -9.39 -32.92
CA ASP A 369 31.51 -8.51 -33.57
C ASP A 369 31.25 -8.38 -35.07
N GLU A 370 30.90 -9.49 -35.73
CA GLU A 370 30.43 -9.47 -37.12
C GLU A 370 29.17 -8.62 -37.26
N ALA A 371 28.17 -8.80 -36.39
CA ALA A 371 26.93 -8.05 -36.44
C ALA A 371 27.10 -6.56 -36.14
N LYS A 372 28.01 -6.16 -35.23
CA LYS A 372 28.36 -4.74 -35.00
C LYS A 372 28.95 -4.10 -36.26
N GLN A 373 29.80 -4.83 -36.98
CA GLN A 373 30.41 -4.34 -38.22
C GLN A 373 29.38 -4.16 -39.33
N GLU A 374 28.50 -5.14 -39.55
CA GLU A 374 27.40 -5.03 -40.51
C GLU A 374 26.44 -3.89 -40.13
N LEU A 375 26.02 -3.81 -38.86
CA LEU A 375 25.10 -2.79 -38.36
C LEU A 375 25.59 -1.37 -38.65
N ALA A 376 26.89 -1.10 -38.47
CA ALA A 376 27.46 0.22 -38.77
C ALA A 376 27.34 0.59 -40.26
N GLN A 377 27.37 -0.40 -41.16
CA GLN A 377 27.19 -0.20 -42.60
C GLN A 377 25.70 -0.08 -42.96
N ILE A 378 24.85 -0.90 -42.34
CA ILE A 378 23.39 -0.87 -42.47
C ILE A 378 22.86 0.52 -42.08
N GLN A 379 23.26 1.03 -40.91
CA GLN A 379 22.82 2.34 -40.42
C GLN A 379 23.20 3.49 -41.36
N LYS A 380 24.34 3.40 -42.06
CA LYS A 380 24.69 4.37 -43.11
C LYS A 380 23.73 4.28 -44.29
N ILE A 381 23.42 3.07 -44.77
CA ILE A 381 22.45 2.87 -45.85
C ILE A 381 21.09 3.45 -45.46
N GLU A 382 20.62 3.15 -44.25
CA GLU A 382 19.34 3.63 -43.74
C GLU A 382 19.27 5.15 -43.59
N ALA A 383 20.36 5.79 -43.17
CA ALA A 383 20.44 7.25 -43.04
C ALA A 383 20.42 7.96 -44.40
N ASP A 384 21.02 7.36 -45.42
CA ASP A 384 21.08 7.91 -46.78
C ASP A 384 19.78 7.65 -47.59
N THR A 385 18.83 6.88 -47.04
CA THR A 385 17.61 6.48 -47.76
C THR A 385 16.53 7.57 -47.69
N ASP A 386 16.02 8.00 -48.85
CA ASP A 386 14.81 8.82 -48.93
C ASP A 386 13.55 7.95 -48.76
N TYR A 387 12.97 7.94 -47.57
CA TYR A 387 11.77 7.16 -47.24
C TYR A 387 10.47 7.68 -47.87
N GLN A 388 10.53 8.74 -48.70
CA GLN A 388 9.38 9.20 -49.48
C GLN A 388 9.42 8.72 -50.94
N ASP A 389 10.50 8.05 -51.37
CA ASP A 389 10.66 7.49 -52.71
C ASP A 389 10.78 5.96 -52.70
N LEU A 390 9.81 5.29 -53.34
CA LEU A 390 9.81 3.83 -53.49
C LEU A 390 11.07 3.30 -54.16
N ARG A 391 11.65 4.03 -55.12
CA ARG A 391 12.88 3.60 -55.80
C ARG A 391 14.09 3.70 -54.89
N ALA A 392 14.15 4.72 -54.04
CA ALA A 392 15.22 4.87 -53.06
C ALA A 392 15.18 3.74 -52.03
N ILE A 393 13.98 3.41 -51.51
CA ILE A 393 13.80 2.29 -50.58
C ILE A 393 14.17 0.95 -51.25
N GLU A 394 13.74 0.70 -52.49
CA GLU A 394 14.08 -0.54 -53.23
C GLU A 394 15.60 -0.68 -53.45
N GLN A 395 16.28 0.42 -53.79
CA GLN A 395 17.75 0.42 -53.93
C GLN A 395 18.45 0.11 -52.60
N SER A 396 17.98 0.69 -51.50
CA SER A 396 18.50 0.41 -50.17
C SER A 396 18.24 -1.03 -49.73
N GLU A 397 17.05 -1.59 -50.00
CA GLU A 397 16.73 -3.00 -49.74
C GLU A 397 17.71 -3.95 -50.47
N ARG A 398 18.03 -3.67 -51.74
CA ARG A 398 19.04 -4.45 -52.48
C ARG A 398 20.43 -4.37 -51.87
N ARG A 399 20.85 -3.17 -51.44
CA ARG A 399 22.15 -2.97 -50.76
C ARG A 399 22.19 -3.69 -49.41
N LEU A 400 21.08 -3.68 -48.67
CA LEU A 400 20.96 -4.40 -47.41
C LEU A 400 21.05 -5.93 -47.60
N GLY A 401 20.66 -6.45 -48.76
CA GLY A 401 20.76 -7.88 -49.09
C GLY A 401 22.18 -8.44 -49.17
N GLU A 402 23.23 -7.61 -49.11
CA GLU A 402 24.63 -8.04 -49.04
C GLU A 402 25.07 -8.46 -47.62
N PHE A 403 24.24 -8.20 -46.60
CA PHE A 403 24.49 -8.52 -45.20
C PHE A 403 23.70 -9.75 -44.76
N HIS A 404 24.28 -10.55 -43.87
CA HIS A 404 23.77 -11.91 -43.59
C HIS A 404 23.52 -12.20 -42.11
N THR A 405 23.92 -11.30 -41.21
CA THR A 405 23.70 -11.52 -39.78
C THR A 405 22.22 -11.48 -39.43
N GLN A 406 21.86 -12.07 -38.29
CA GLN A 406 20.48 -12.02 -37.77
C GLN A 406 19.96 -10.57 -37.64
N ILE A 407 20.86 -9.64 -37.30
CA ILE A 407 20.55 -8.21 -37.19
C ILE A 407 20.25 -7.64 -38.57
N ALA A 408 21.09 -7.94 -39.57
CA ALA A 408 20.84 -7.55 -40.94
C ALA A 408 19.46 -8.01 -41.44
N GLY A 409 19.07 -9.25 -41.15
CA GLY A 409 17.74 -9.77 -41.47
C GLY A 409 16.60 -8.91 -40.89
N SER A 410 16.74 -8.45 -39.65
CA SER A 410 15.72 -7.60 -38.99
C SER A 410 15.58 -6.23 -39.67
N HIS A 411 16.69 -5.64 -40.10
CA HIS A 411 16.69 -4.37 -40.84
C HIS A 411 16.19 -4.53 -42.27
N GLN A 412 16.53 -5.63 -42.95
CA GLN A 412 15.99 -5.97 -44.26
C GLN A 412 14.46 -6.08 -44.22
N GLU A 413 13.91 -6.79 -43.24
CA GLU A 413 12.45 -6.88 -43.04
C GLU A 413 11.83 -5.52 -42.74
N ALA A 414 12.46 -4.69 -41.91
CA ALA A 414 11.97 -3.35 -41.61
C ALA A 414 11.94 -2.46 -42.86
N MET A 415 12.98 -2.54 -43.71
CA MET A 415 13.04 -1.82 -44.98
C MET A 415 11.93 -2.29 -45.94
N HIS A 416 11.73 -3.60 -46.06
CA HIS A 416 10.66 -4.19 -46.87
C HIS A 416 9.26 -3.76 -46.41
N ARG A 417 9.03 -3.73 -45.09
CA ARG A 417 7.78 -3.23 -44.51
C ARG A 417 7.54 -1.76 -44.87
N ARG A 418 8.55 -0.91 -44.73
CA ARG A 418 8.45 0.51 -45.11
C ARG A 418 8.13 0.70 -46.59
N TRP A 419 8.75 -0.10 -47.46
CA TRP A 419 8.42 -0.10 -48.89
C TRP A 419 6.93 -0.43 -49.11
N THR A 420 6.45 -1.50 -48.48
CA THR A 420 5.07 -1.98 -48.62
C THR A 420 4.06 -0.95 -48.10
N GLU A 421 4.33 -0.33 -46.96
CA GLU A 421 3.48 0.72 -46.38
C GLU A 421 3.43 1.97 -47.26
N LEU A 422 4.58 2.42 -47.77
CA LEU A 422 4.65 3.57 -48.66
C LEU A 422 3.89 3.28 -49.96
N ASP A 423 4.10 2.11 -50.59
CA ASP A 423 3.40 1.72 -51.81
C ASP A 423 1.87 1.70 -51.60
N LEU A 424 1.41 1.08 -50.51
CA LEU A 424 0.00 1.07 -50.16
C LEU A 424 -0.53 2.49 -49.96
N SER A 425 0.19 3.36 -49.24
CA SER A 425 -0.23 4.75 -49.03
C SER A 425 -0.33 5.53 -50.34
N LEU A 426 0.66 5.36 -51.23
CA LEU A 426 0.72 6.01 -52.54
C LEU A 426 -0.34 5.50 -53.50
N ARG A 427 -0.86 4.28 -53.30
CA ARG A 427 -2.00 3.73 -54.07
C ARG A 427 -3.36 3.97 -53.44
N THR A 428 -3.42 4.49 -52.21
CA THR A 428 -4.67 4.70 -51.48
C THR A 428 -5.24 6.11 -51.73
N VAL A 429 -6.50 6.18 -52.14
CA VAL A 429 -7.23 7.44 -52.39
C VAL A 429 -8.35 7.58 -51.37
N THR A 430 -8.33 8.69 -50.63
CA THR A 430 -9.39 9.01 -49.67
C THR A 430 -10.53 9.77 -50.37
N PRO A 431 -11.80 9.48 -50.07
CA PRO A 431 -12.94 10.13 -50.74
C PRO A 431 -13.16 11.58 -50.30
N LEU A 432 -12.41 12.06 -49.29
CA LEU A 432 -12.56 13.38 -48.64
C LEU A 432 -13.93 13.58 -47.99
N LEU A 433 -14.53 12.52 -47.48
CA LEU A 433 -15.84 12.55 -46.83
C LEU A 433 -15.69 11.98 -45.41
N ASP A 434 -16.39 12.57 -44.45
CA ASP A 434 -16.35 12.11 -43.06
C ASP A 434 -16.88 10.67 -42.94
N GLY A 435 -16.05 9.79 -42.37
CA GLY A 435 -16.38 8.37 -42.18
C GLY A 435 -16.37 7.52 -43.46
N ALA A 436 -15.83 8.04 -44.57
CA ALA A 436 -15.78 7.36 -45.85
C ALA A 436 -14.58 6.41 -45.96
N ALA A 437 -14.79 5.24 -46.57
CA ALA A 437 -13.76 4.22 -46.72
C ALA A 437 -12.85 4.56 -47.91
N PRO A 438 -11.51 4.53 -47.73
CA PRO A 438 -10.56 4.78 -48.81
C PRO A 438 -10.54 3.64 -49.84
N LEU A 439 -10.12 3.96 -51.06
CA LEU A 439 -9.98 3.01 -52.15
C LEU A 439 -8.50 2.79 -52.48
N VAL A 440 -8.08 1.53 -52.57
CA VAL A 440 -6.72 1.15 -52.97
C VAL A 440 -6.68 0.86 -54.47
N CYS A 441 -5.89 1.61 -55.22
CA CYS A 441 -5.69 1.44 -56.67
C CYS A 441 -4.62 0.38 -56.97
N ARG A 442 -4.52 -0.08 -58.23
CA ARG A 442 -3.49 -1.07 -58.60
C ARG A 442 -2.12 -0.44 -58.75
N THR A 443 -2.08 0.82 -59.18
CA THR A 443 -0.83 1.57 -59.35
C THR A 443 -0.93 2.96 -58.74
N LYS A 444 0.23 3.58 -58.45
CA LYS A 444 0.30 4.98 -57.99
C LYS A 444 -0.28 5.94 -59.03
N GLY A 445 -0.02 5.69 -60.33
CA GLY A 445 -0.54 6.51 -61.42
C GLY A 445 -2.07 6.56 -61.44
N GLU A 446 -2.72 5.38 -61.33
CA GLU A 446 -4.18 5.31 -61.19
C GLU A 446 -4.68 6.08 -59.95
N ALA A 447 -3.98 5.98 -58.83
CA ALA A 447 -4.34 6.69 -57.60
C ALA A 447 -4.19 8.22 -57.74
N ASP A 448 -3.16 8.70 -58.42
CA ASP A 448 -2.93 10.13 -58.66
C ASP A 448 -4.02 10.73 -59.56
N GLU A 449 -4.37 10.04 -60.65
CA GLU A 449 -5.48 10.42 -61.52
C GLU A 449 -6.81 10.45 -60.75
N LEU A 450 -7.07 9.41 -59.95
CA LEU A 450 -8.27 9.31 -59.15
C LEU A 450 -8.33 10.36 -58.03
N ARG A 451 -7.22 10.69 -57.37
CA ARG A 451 -7.15 11.79 -56.39
C ARG A 451 -7.57 13.12 -57.01
N ALA A 452 -7.07 13.42 -58.21
CA ALA A 452 -7.45 14.65 -58.91
C ALA A 452 -8.95 14.68 -59.26
N MET A 453 -9.53 13.53 -59.63
CA MET A 453 -10.97 13.41 -59.86
C MET A 453 -11.78 13.57 -58.56
N VAL A 454 -11.39 12.89 -57.49
CA VAL A 454 -12.05 12.99 -56.17
C VAL A 454 -12.00 14.41 -55.64
N GLN A 455 -10.88 15.13 -55.75
CA GLN A 455 -10.79 16.53 -55.34
C GLN A 455 -11.79 17.42 -56.10
N LYS A 456 -11.93 17.24 -57.41
CA LYS A 456 -12.92 17.98 -58.22
C LYS A 456 -14.36 17.66 -57.80
N VAL A 457 -14.67 16.39 -57.58
CA VAL A 457 -15.99 15.94 -57.12
C VAL A 457 -16.30 16.48 -55.73
N HIS A 458 -15.34 16.37 -54.80
CA HIS A 458 -15.46 16.87 -53.45
C HIS A 458 -15.67 18.39 -53.41
N GLN A 459 -14.91 19.15 -54.20
CA GLN A 459 -15.09 20.60 -54.25
C GLN A 459 -16.50 20.98 -54.71
N ARG A 460 -17.06 20.24 -55.68
CA ARG A 460 -18.43 20.45 -56.14
C ARG A 460 -19.46 20.06 -55.07
N TYR A 461 -19.21 19.01 -54.30
CA TYR A 461 -19.99 18.65 -53.12
C TYR A 461 -19.99 19.77 -52.07
N VAL A 462 -18.81 20.29 -51.70
CA VAL A 462 -18.67 21.40 -50.74
C VAL A 462 -19.40 22.65 -51.23
N ASN A 463 -19.31 22.96 -52.52
CA ASN A 463 -19.99 24.10 -53.12
C ASN A 463 -21.53 23.99 -53.12
N CYS A 464 -22.10 22.84 -52.78
CA CYS A 464 -23.55 22.72 -52.61
C CYS A 464 -24.06 23.58 -51.44
N GLY A 465 -23.20 23.94 -50.49
CA GLY A 465 -23.55 24.73 -49.30
C GLY A 465 -24.19 23.87 -48.21
N GLU A 466 -24.80 24.51 -47.20
CA GLU A 466 -25.39 23.86 -46.02
C GLU A 466 -26.87 24.18 -45.82
N GLY A 467 -27.55 23.30 -45.08
CA GLY A 467 -28.95 23.47 -44.68
C GLY A 467 -29.95 23.45 -45.84
N ILE A 468 -31.14 23.97 -45.60
CA ILE A 468 -32.27 23.94 -46.56
C ILE A 468 -31.91 24.57 -47.91
N ARG A 469 -31.09 25.64 -47.93
CA ARG A 469 -30.71 26.35 -49.17
C ARG A 469 -29.86 25.49 -50.12
N ALA A 470 -29.26 24.41 -49.63
CA ALA A 470 -28.44 23.50 -50.41
C ALA A 470 -29.24 22.53 -51.28
N GLU A 471 -30.56 22.40 -51.08
CA GLU A 471 -31.39 21.35 -51.69
C GLU A 471 -31.27 21.29 -53.23
N ALA A 472 -31.46 22.42 -53.91
CA ALA A 472 -31.40 22.48 -55.37
C ALA A 472 -29.99 22.16 -55.91
N ASN A 473 -28.96 22.63 -55.21
CA ASN A 473 -27.56 22.34 -55.57
C ASN A 473 -27.21 20.86 -55.36
N LEU A 474 -27.70 20.25 -54.28
CA LEU A 474 -27.53 18.83 -53.98
C LEU A 474 -28.24 17.93 -55.00
N GLN A 475 -29.44 18.31 -55.46
CA GLN A 475 -30.15 17.62 -56.54
C GLN A 475 -29.39 17.70 -57.86
N SER A 476 -28.91 18.88 -58.24
CA SER A 476 -28.06 19.05 -59.43
C SER A 476 -26.73 18.28 -59.32
N PHE A 477 -26.15 18.22 -58.11
CA PHE A 477 -24.94 17.42 -57.87
C PHE A 477 -25.21 15.91 -57.98
N GLN A 478 -26.39 15.44 -57.57
CA GLN A 478 -26.80 14.04 -57.75
C GLN A 478 -26.89 13.66 -59.23
N GLU A 479 -27.39 14.55 -60.09
CA GLU A 479 -27.38 14.36 -61.54
C GLU A 479 -25.95 14.31 -62.09
N TYR A 480 -25.10 15.25 -61.69
CA TYR A 480 -23.68 15.24 -62.08
C TYR A 480 -22.95 13.96 -61.69
N LEU A 481 -23.22 13.41 -60.50
CA LEU A 481 -22.60 12.15 -60.08
C LEU A 481 -23.01 10.97 -60.96
N ARG A 482 -24.20 11.00 -61.58
CA ARG A 482 -24.63 9.94 -62.50
C ARG A 482 -23.77 9.89 -63.76
N ASP A 483 -23.34 11.05 -64.25
CA ASP A 483 -22.67 11.19 -65.54
C ASP A 483 -21.13 11.19 -65.44
N ILE A 484 -20.55 11.43 -64.26
CA ILE A 484 -19.10 11.39 -64.09
C ILE A 484 -18.54 9.97 -64.05
N GLU A 485 -17.41 9.77 -64.73
CA GLU A 485 -16.60 8.56 -64.67
C GLU A 485 -15.83 8.48 -63.33
N LEU A 486 -16.55 8.19 -62.24
CA LEU A 486 -16.00 7.91 -60.92
C LEU A 486 -16.21 6.42 -60.58
N PRO A 487 -15.22 5.72 -59.98
CA PRO A 487 -15.40 4.33 -59.54
C PRO A 487 -16.67 4.15 -58.70
N THR A 488 -17.42 3.08 -58.98
CA THR A 488 -18.74 2.83 -58.37
C THR A 488 -18.73 2.92 -56.85
N VAL A 489 -17.71 2.34 -56.21
CA VAL A 489 -17.54 2.35 -54.74
C VAL A 489 -17.44 3.78 -54.18
N LEU A 490 -16.83 4.72 -54.89
CA LEU A 490 -16.75 6.12 -54.44
C LEU A 490 -18.04 6.86 -54.75
N LYS A 491 -18.64 6.60 -55.91
CA LYS A 491 -19.93 7.17 -56.32
C LYS A 491 -21.04 6.85 -55.30
N GLU A 492 -21.15 5.59 -54.89
CA GLU A 492 -22.10 5.14 -53.86
C GLU A 492 -21.91 5.87 -52.52
N GLN A 493 -20.66 6.15 -52.14
CA GLN A 493 -20.37 6.89 -50.90
C GLN A 493 -20.83 8.36 -50.97
N TYR A 494 -20.61 9.03 -52.10
CA TYR A 494 -21.13 10.38 -52.32
C TYR A 494 -22.66 10.40 -52.41
N GLU A 495 -23.27 9.46 -53.13
CA GLU A 495 -24.72 9.32 -53.26
C GLU A 495 -25.39 9.11 -51.90
N LYS A 496 -24.82 8.25 -51.04
CA LYS A 496 -25.33 8.01 -49.69
C LYS A 496 -25.36 9.28 -48.85
N ILE A 497 -24.28 10.07 -48.87
CA ILE A 497 -24.22 11.32 -48.09
C ILE A 497 -25.21 12.35 -48.63
N ILE A 498 -25.31 12.51 -49.95
CA ILE A 498 -26.28 13.42 -50.56
C ILE A 498 -27.71 13.02 -50.22
N HIS A 499 -28.03 11.73 -50.33
CA HIS A 499 -29.35 11.21 -49.97
C HIS A 499 -29.69 11.53 -48.51
N ASN A 500 -28.76 11.27 -47.58
CA ASN A 500 -28.96 11.60 -46.17
C ASN A 500 -29.19 13.11 -45.95
N ARG A 501 -28.45 13.97 -46.66
CA ARG A 501 -28.62 15.43 -46.54
C ARG A 501 -29.96 15.89 -47.11
N LEU A 502 -30.37 15.38 -48.27
CA LEU A 502 -31.67 15.69 -48.87
C LEU A 502 -32.83 15.21 -47.99
N THR A 503 -32.75 14.00 -47.42
CA THR A 503 -33.75 13.48 -46.48
C THR A 503 -33.83 14.33 -45.21
N LYS A 504 -32.69 14.81 -44.70
CA LYS A 504 -32.65 15.72 -43.54
C LYS A 504 -33.28 17.07 -43.85
N ILE A 505 -33.00 17.66 -45.02
CA ILE A 505 -33.61 18.91 -45.46
C ILE A 505 -35.12 18.74 -45.62
N ASP A 506 -35.57 17.64 -46.24
CA ASP A 506 -36.98 17.35 -46.39
C ASP A 506 -37.68 17.23 -45.04
N LEU A 507 -37.10 16.49 -44.10
CA LEU A 507 -37.60 16.38 -42.73
C LEU A 507 -37.68 17.75 -42.04
N GLU A 508 -36.65 18.59 -42.19
CA GLU A 508 -36.62 19.94 -41.61
C GLU A 508 -37.74 20.81 -42.17
N LEU A 509 -37.95 20.79 -43.50
CA LEU A 509 -39.02 21.54 -44.17
C LEU A 509 -40.43 21.00 -43.87
N ARG A 510 -40.56 19.71 -43.52
CA ARG A 510 -41.80 19.11 -43.05
C ARG A 510 -42.01 19.24 -41.55
N THR A 511 -41.06 19.81 -40.80
CA THR A 511 -41.18 19.98 -39.36
C THR A 511 -41.45 21.44 -39.02
N ALA A 512 -42.57 21.69 -38.36
CA ALA A 512 -42.92 23.01 -37.88
C ALA A 512 -43.66 22.92 -36.54
N LEU A 513 -43.62 23.97 -35.73
CA LEU A 513 -44.41 24.06 -34.49
C LEU A 513 -44.26 22.83 -33.56
N GLY A 514 -43.07 22.21 -33.55
CA GLY A 514 -42.78 21.02 -32.73
C GLY A 514 -43.42 19.72 -33.22
N LYS A 515 -43.86 19.64 -34.48
CA LYS A 515 -44.48 18.46 -35.10
C LYS A 515 -43.94 18.24 -36.53
N GLU A 516 -43.78 16.97 -36.91
CA GLU A 516 -43.54 16.57 -38.31
C GLU A 516 -44.87 16.41 -39.05
N TYR A 517 -44.95 16.97 -40.26
CA TYR A 517 -46.12 16.94 -41.13
C TYR A 517 -45.91 15.99 -42.32
N ALA A 518 -47.02 15.48 -42.85
CA ALA A 518 -47.01 14.57 -43.99
C ALA A 518 -46.45 15.22 -45.27
N SER A 519 -46.51 16.56 -45.40
CA SER A 519 -45.95 17.31 -46.51
C SER A 519 -45.42 18.68 -46.08
N ARG A 520 -44.53 19.26 -46.88
CA ARG A 520 -43.97 20.61 -46.63
C ARG A 520 -45.07 21.67 -46.64
N GLU A 521 -46.03 21.51 -47.54
CA GLU A 521 -47.20 22.41 -47.64
C GLU A 521 -48.07 22.37 -46.38
N ALA A 522 -48.26 21.19 -45.78
CA ALA A 522 -48.98 21.06 -44.51
C ALA A 522 -48.26 21.78 -43.35
N ALA A 523 -46.92 21.68 -43.28
CA ALA A 523 -46.13 22.40 -42.27
C ALA A 523 -46.25 23.93 -42.41
N VAL A 524 -46.17 24.45 -43.64
CA VAL A 524 -46.34 25.89 -43.92
C VAL A 524 -47.75 26.38 -43.59
N ASN A 525 -48.78 25.60 -43.94
CA ASN A 525 -50.16 25.96 -43.63
C ASN A 525 -50.41 26.00 -42.12
N ALA A 526 -49.86 25.05 -41.35
CA ALA A 526 -49.96 25.06 -39.89
C ALA A 526 -49.25 26.27 -39.26
N GLN A 527 -48.05 26.65 -39.75
CA GLN A 527 -47.35 27.87 -39.31
C GLN A 527 -48.15 29.14 -39.58
N ARG A 528 -48.84 29.23 -40.72
CA ARG A 528 -49.70 30.36 -41.05
C ARG A 528 -50.85 30.48 -40.07
N GLN A 529 -51.56 29.38 -39.80
CA GLN A 529 -52.66 29.36 -38.83
C GLN A 529 -52.19 29.73 -37.41
N TYR A 530 -51.00 29.26 -37.00
CA TYR A 530 -50.40 29.66 -35.72
C TYR A 530 -50.14 31.18 -35.66
N HIS A 531 -49.55 31.77 -36.69
CA HIS A 531 -49.28 33.21 -36.75
C HIS A 531 -50.56 34.05 -36.80
N GLU A 532 -51.62 33.57 -37.45
CA GLU A 532 -52.92 34.24 -37.46
C GLU A 532 -53.52 34.33 -36.05
N ILE A 533 -53.45 33.24 -35.27
CA ILE A 533 -53.90 33.22 -33.87
C ILE A 533 -53.00 34.10 -33.00
N GLU A 534 -51.68 34.02 -33.16
CA GLU A 534 -50.72 34.84 -32.41
C GLU A 534 -50.93 36.33 -32.64
N SER A 535 -51.10 36.75 -33.90
CA SER A 535 -51.38 38.14 -34.27
C SER A 535 -52.70 38.64 -33.67
N ALA A 536 -53.72 37.78 -33.60
CA ALA A 536 -54.99 38.12 -32.97
C ALA A 536 -54.85 38.33 -31.44
N LEU A 537 -53.99 37.57 -30.76
CA LEU A 537 -53.70 37.76 -29.33
C LEU A 537 -52.97 39.08 -29.04
N GLU A 538 -52.17 39.57 -29.98
CA GLU A 538 -51.40 40.82 -29.83
C GLU A 538 -52.25 42.08 -30.02
N ALA A 539 -53.33 42.01 -30.81
CA ALA A 539 -54.23 43.14 -31.10
C ALA A 539 -55.13 43.58 -29.93
N GLY A 540 -55.17 42.83 -28.82
CA GLY A 540 -56.01 43.07 -27.64
C GLY A 540 -57.27 42.19 -27.63
N ILE A 541 -57.77 41.84 -26.42
CA ILE A 541 -58.83 40.82 -26.25
C ILE A 541 -60.01 41.39 -25.45
N ILE A 542 -61.23 41.27 -25.99
CA ILE A 542 -62.48 41.38 -25.21
C ILE A 542 -62.96 39.99 -24.76
N PRO A 543 -63.70 39.85 -23.64
CA PRO A 543 -64.03 38.55 -23.03
C PRO A 543 -64.69 37.53 -23.97
N GLU A 544 -65.50 37.99 -24.93
CA GLU A 544 -66.21 37.15 -25.90
C GLU A 544 -65.27 36.56 -26.98
N GLU A 545 -64.14 37.23 -27.25
CA GLU A 545 -63.12 36.76 -28.20
C GLU A 545 -62.17 35.73 -27.56
N ALA A 546 -62.01 35.76 -26.23
CA ALA A 546 -61.12 34.86 -25.51
C ALA A 546 -61.56 33.39 -25.61
N GLU A 547 -62.86 33.10 -25.54
CA GLU A 547 -63.40 31.74 -25.66
C GLU A 547 -63.25 31.21 -27.10
N LYS A 548 -63.47 32.07 -28.09
CA LYS A 548 -63.26 31.75 -29.50
C LYS A 548 -61.79 31.43 -29.80
N LEU A 549 -60.86 32.25 -29.31
CA LEU A 549 -59.42 32.03 -29.48
C LEU A 549 -58.95 30.74 -28.80
N ARG A 550 -59.50 30.41 -27.62
CA ARG A 550 -59.22 29.14 -26.93
C ARG A 550 -59.63 27.92 -27.76
N GLY A 551 -60.79 27.97 -28.41
CA GLY A 551 -61.25 26.93 -29.35
C GLY A 551 -60.35 26.79 -30.60
N GLN A 552 -59.87 27.92 -31.13
CA GLN A 552 -58.92 27.93 -32.25
C GLN A 552 -57.55 27.34 -31.87
N ILE A 553 -57.02 27.65 -30.68
CA ILE A 553 -55.77 27.05 -30.17
C ILE A 553 -55.90 25.54 -29.98
N ALA A 554 -57.04 25.07 -29.45
CA ALA A 554 -57.28 23.64 -29.24
C ALA A 554 -57.31 22.85 -30.56
N SER A 555 -57.96 23.41 -31.59
CA SER A 555 -58.12 22.80 -32.92
C SER A 555 -56.93 23.01 -33.86
N LEU A 556 -55.97 23.88 -33.52
CA LEU A 556 -54.76 24.11 -34.32
C LEU A 556 -53.99 22.81 -34.54
N ASP A 557 -53.59 22.53 -35.78
CA ASP A 557 -52.75 21.36 -36.07
C ASP A 557 -51.27 21.66 -35.79
N ALA A 558 -50.90 21.67 -34.51
CA ALA A 558 -49.54 21.97 -34.02
C ALA A 558 -49.13 21.05 -32.86
N GLY A 559 -47.83 21.00 -32.56
CA GLY A 559 -47.32 20.31 -31.37
C GLY A 559 -47.82 20.94 -30.07
N GLU A 560 -47.88 20.14 -29.01
CA GLU A 560 -48.45 20.55 -27.71
C GLU A 560 -47.74 21.77 -27.12
N LYS A 561 -46.40 21.84 -27.27
CA LYS A 561 -45.62 23.00 -26.83
C LYS A 561 -46.06 24.31 -27.50
N ALA A 562 -46.33 24.29 -28.81
CA ALA A 562 -46.78 25.47 -29.54
C ALA A 562 -48.19 25.90 -29.08
N LYS A 563 -49.10 24.94 -28.86
CA LYS A 563 -50.43 25.22 -28.31
C LYS A 563 -50.36 25.82 -26.90
N ASN A 564 -49.45 25.32 -26.07
CA ASN A 564 -49.25 25.81 -24.71
C ASN A 564 -48.74 27.26 -24.71
N VAL A 565 -47.80 27.61 -25.60
CA VAL A 565 -47.31 28.99 -25.73
C VAL A 565 -48.45 29.97 -26.05
N LEU A 566 -49.32 29.63 -27.02
CA LEU A 566 -50.48 30.48 -27.34
C LEU A 566 -51.48 30.54 -26.19
N SER A 567 -51.70 29.42 -25.50
CA SER A 567 -52.61 29.35 -24.34
C SER A 567 -52.11 30.19 -23.17
N GLU A 568 -50.80 30.20 -22.94
CA GLU A 568 -50.16 31.01 -21.90
C GLU A 568 -50.22 32.49 -22.24
N LYS A 569 -49.92 32.87 -23.50
CA LYS A 569 -50.09 34.26 -23.97
C LYS A 569 -51.53 34.75 -23.81
N LEU A 570 -52.51 33.91 -24.15
CA LEU A 570 -53.94 34.20 -23.94
C LEU A 570 -54.24 34.42 -22.44
N TYR A 571 -53.75 33.54 -21.57
CA TYR A 571 -53.93 33.66 -20.12
C TYR A 571 -53.30 34.95 -19.55
N GLN A 572 -52.08 35.29 -19.95
CA GLN A 572 -51.39 36.51 -19.50
C GLN A 572 -52.16 37.77 -19.91
N LYS A 573 -52.69 37.82 -21.14
CA LYS A 573 -53.48 38.95 -21.63
C LYS A 573 -54.82 39.08 -20.92
N GLU A 574 -55.51 37.97 -20.68
CA GLU A 574 -56.80 37.95 -19.97
C GLU A 574 -56.69 38.47 -18.53
N ASN A 575 -55.54 38.27 -17.88
CA ASN A 575 -55.33 38.54 -16.45
C ASN A 575 -54.30 39.66 -16.18
N GLU A 576 -53.99 40.48 -17.18
CA GLU A 576 -52.88 41.45 -17.12
C GLU A 576 -52.97 42.41 -15.92
N LYS A 577 -54.19 42.84 -15.56
CA LYS A 577 -54.43 43.77 -14.44
C LYS A 577 -54.19 43.10 -13.09
N GLU A 578 -54.62 41.86 -12.93
CA GLU A 578 -54.45 41.06 -11.72
C GLU A 578 -52.99 40.68 -11.52
N ILE A 579 -52.31 40.23 -12.58
CA ILE A 579 -50.87 39.87 -12.58
C ILE A 579 -50.01 41.06 -12.14
N LYS A 580 -50.25 42.27 -12.68
CA LYS A 580 -49.54 43.50 -12.26
C LYS A 580 -49.75 43.82 -10.78
N THR A 581 -50.92 43.49 -10.22
CA THR A 581 -51.23 43.78 -8.83
C THR A 581 -50.57 42.77 -7.88
N VAL A 582 -50.61 41.48 -8.22
CA VAL A 582 -49.93 40.42 -7.44
C VAL A 582 -48.41 40.65 -7.41
N THR A 583 -47.82 41.06 -8.53
CA THR A 583 -46.37 41.37 -8.60
C THR A 583 -45.99 42.50 -7.64
N LYS A 584 -46.82 43.56 -7.54
CA LYS A 584 -46.57 44.64 -6.57
C LYS A 584 -46.63 44.14 -5.12
N ILE A 585 -47.56 43.24 -4.80
CA ILE A 585 -47.67 42.65 -3.46
C ILE A 585 -46.42 41.82 -3.12
N SER A 586 -45.94 41.02 -4.08
CA SER A 586 -44.69 40.25 -3.95
C SER A 586 -43.49 41.11 -3.58
N ASN A 587 -43.31 42.25 -4.26
CA ASN A 587 -42.16 43.13 -4.02
C ASN A 587 -42.21 43.76 -2.62
N VAL A 588 -43.40 44.11 -2.14
CA VAL A 588 -43.59 44.59 -0.76
C VAL A 588 -43.28 43.48 0.25
N CYS A 589 -43.78 42.26 0.05
CA CYS A 589 -43.51 41.12 0.92
C CYS A 589 -42.01 40.79 0.99
N THR A 590 -41.30 40.85 -0.14
CA THR A 590 -39.85 40.64 -0.19
C THR A 590 -39.09 41.65 0.68
N GLY A 591 -39.45 42.93 0.61
CA GLY A 591 -38.88 43.96 1.48
C GLY A 591 -39.15 43.73 2.97
N ILE A 592 -40.37 43.30 3.32
CA ILE A 592 -40.75 42.97 4.71
C ILE A 592 -39.91 41.78 5.23
N LEU A 593 -39.71 40.74 4.42
CA LEU A 593 -38.95 39.55 4.81
C LEU A 593 -37.48 39.89 5.14
N LEU A 594 -36.84 40.69 4.29
CA LEU A 594 -35.46 41.16 4.53
C LEU A 594 -35.37 41.98 5.81
N GLY A 595 -36.36 42.84 6.07
CA GLY A 595 -36.48 43.59 7.32
C GLY A 595 -36.53 42.68 8.56
N ILE A 596 -37.35 41.61 8.52
CA ILE A 596 -37.48 40.64 9.62
C ILE A 596 -36.13 39.96 9.93
N ILE A 597 -35.39 39.54 8.89
CA ILE A 597 -34.08 38.87 9.07
C ILE A 597 -33.08 39.84 9.73
N ILE A 598 -32.97 41.07 9.24
CA ILE A 598 -32.02 42.06 9.79
C ILE A 598 -32.38 42.43 11.24
N LEU A 599 -33.64 42.74 11.51
CA LEU A 599 -34.12 43.12 12.84
C LEU A 599 -33.97 41.98 13.86
N SER A 600 -34.02 40.71 13.43
CA SER A 600 -33.88 39.56 14.33
C SER A 600 -32.53 39.51 15.07
N TYR A 601 -31.46 40.04 14.48
CA TYR A 601 -30.14 40.10 15.13
C TYR A 601 -30.06 41.20 16.20
N LEU A 602 -30.97 42.18 16.18
CA LEU A 602 -31.00 43.28 17.14
C LEU A 602 -31.77 42.94 18.43
N PHE A 603 -32.45 41.79 18.49
CA PHE A 603 -33.25 41.38 19.65
C PHE A 603 -32.76 40.06 20.26
N HIS A 604 -32.36 40.09 21.54
CA HIS A 604 -32.09 38.88 22.33
C HIS A 604 -33.37 38.05 22.52
N ILE A 605 -33.24 36.73 22.63
CA ILE A 605 -34.38 35.84 22.93
C ILE A 605 -34.72 36.01 24.41
N ALA A 606 -35.91 36.52 24.72
CA ALA A 606 -36.35 36.62 26.11
C ALA A 606 -36.76 35.23 26.63
N GLY A 607 -36.29 34.84 27.81
CA GLY A 607 -36.77 33.60 28.41
C GLY A 607 -36.61 33.51 29.91
N THR A 608 -37.24 32.49 30.50
CA THR A 608 -37.15 32.27 31.94
C THR A 608 -35.77 31.74 32.35
N ALA A 609 -35.43 31.83 33.64
CA ALA A 609 -34.16 31.31 34.16
C ALA A 609 -34.01 29.79 33.93
N GLU A 610 -35.11 29.05 33.89
CA GLU A 610 -35.14 27.62 33.56
C GLU A 610 -34.88 27.38 32.06
N PHE A 611 -35.53 28.15 31.19
CA PHE A 611 -35.30 28.08 29.75
C PHE A 611 -33.85 28.42 29.37
N ALA A 612 -33.22 29.38 30.06
CA ALA A 612 -31.82 29.73 29.84
C ALA A 612 -30.86 28.57 30.18
N ARG A 613 -31.14 27.81 31.24
CA ARG A 613 -30.29 26.68 31.70
C ARG A 613 -30.45 25.39 30.89
N ASN A 614 -31.50 25.27 30.09
CA ASN A 614 -31.79 24.04 29.36
C ASN A 614 -30.94 23.95 28.06
N GLU A 615 -29.88 23.15 28.05
CA GLU A 615 -29.07 22.94 26.85
C GLU A 615 -29.59 21.76 26.01
N ILE A 616 -29.84 22.00 24.73
CA ILE A 616 -30.23 20.97 23.77
C ILE A 616 -29.19 20.93 22.68
N SER A 617 -28.32 19.91 22.75
CA SER A 617 -27.28 19.67 21.75
C SER A 617 -27.36 18.24 21.21
N VAL A 618 -27.04 18.09 19.93
CA VAL A 618 -26.90 16.78 19.28
C VAL A 618 -25.52 16.74 18.64
N LEU A 619 -24.73 15.71 19.00
CA LEU A 619 -23.34 15.57 18.55
C LEU A 619 -22.47 16.81 18.81
N GLY A 620 -22.71 17.50 19.94
CA GLY A 620 -22.00 18.73 20.31
C GLY A 620 -22.46 20.00 19.59
N VAL A 621 -23.46 19.93 18.70
CA VAL A 621 -24.03 21.11 18.03
C VAL A 621 -25.26 21.62 18.80
N PRO A 622 -25.29 22.90 19.23
CA PRO A 622 -26.45 23.48 19.90
C PRO A 622 -27.61 23.67 18.91
N LEU A 623 -28.76 23.08 19.23
CA LEU A 623 -29.99 23.17 18.43
C LEU A 623 -30.96 24.24 18.96
N LYS A 624 -30.68 24.81 20.13
CA LYS A 624 -31.39 25.97 20.68
C LYS A 624 -30.55 27.23 20.41
N LEU A 625 -31.18 28.33 20.02
CA LEU A 625 -30.48 29.62 19.89
C LEU A 625 -29.93 30.10 21.25
N GLU A 626 -28.68 30.57 21.27
CA GLU A 626 -27.87 30.68 22.50
C GLU A 626 -27.87 32.06 23.19
N ASP A 627 -28.47 33.07 22.56
CA ASP A 627 -28.45 34.46 23.02
C ASP A 627 -29.73 34.82 23.79
N ILE A 628 -29.83 34.26 25.00
CA ILE A 628 -31.02 34.32 25.87
C ILE A 628 -30.87 35.42 26.93
N ARG A 629 -31.80 36.37 26.95
CA ARG A 629 -31.97 37.33 28.03
C ARG A 629 -32.95 36.77 29.06
N VAL A 630 -32.48 36.55 30.29
CA VAL A 630 -33.33 36.08 31.38
C VAL A 630 -34.27 37.19 31.84
N VAL A 631 -35.58 36.92 31.86
CA VAL A 631 -36.63 37.85 32.30
C VAL A 631 -37.54 37.14 33.32
N GLU A 632 -37.97 37.86 34.36
CA GLU A 632 -38.84 37.29 35.42
C GLU A 632 -40.27 37.03 34.92
N GLU A 633 -40.84 37.93 34.11
CA GLU A 633 -42.15 37.76 33.48
C GLU A 633 -42.12 38.06 31.98
N LEU A 634 -42.62 37.12 31.17
CA LEU A 634 -42.66 37.23 29.71
C LEU A 634 -43.95 37.89 29.22
N THR A 635 -43.81 38.96 28.43
CA THR A 635 -44.92 39.76 27.91
C THR A 635 -45.30 39.39 26.47
N PHE A 636 -46.41 39.94 25.98
CA PHE A 636 -46.81 39.84 24.58
C PHE A 636 -45.72 40.30 23.60
N LEU A 637 -45.03 41.41 23.92
CA LEU A 637 -43.99 41.96 23.05
C LEU A 637 -42.77 41.05 22.98
N ASP A 638 -42.45 40.37 24.09
CA ASP A 638 -41.38 39.37 24.13
C ASP A 638 -41.75 38.14 23.30
N GLY A 639 -43.02 37.72 23.32
CA GLY A 639 -43.54 36.67 22.45
C GLY A 639 -43.36 37.02 20.97
N LEU A 640 -43.84 38.20 20.57
CA LEU A 640 -43.76 38.67 19.18
C LEU A 640 -42.31 38.76 18.69
N LYS A 641 -41.42 39.33 19.51
CA LYS A 641 -39.99 39.43 19.19
C LYS A 641 -39.34 38.05 19.10
N ASN A 642 -39.62 37.15 20.04
CA ASN A 642 -39.06 35.80 20.00
C ASN A 642 -39.51 35.03 18.75
N GLY A 643 -40.79 35.10 18.37
CA GLY A 643 -41.29 34.42 17.16
C GLY A 643 -40.61 34.91 15.88
N LEU A 644 -40.45 36.24 15.74
CA LEU A 644 -39.71 36.83 14.61
C LEU A 644 -38.22 36.50 14.68
N ALA A 645 -37.62 36.53 15.88
CA ALA A 645 -36.21 36.27 16.08
C ALA A 645 -35.82 34.83 15.77
N VAL A 646 -36.66 33.85 16.16
CA VAL A 646 -36.42 32.43 15.88
C VAL A 646 -36.37 32.18 14.36
N PHE A 647 -37.31 32.73 13.59
CA PHE A 647 -37.28 32.63 12.13
C PHE A 647 -36.10 33.39 11.52
N GLY A 648 -35.96 34.68 11.86
CA GLY A 648 -34.95 35.55 11.26
C GLY A 648 -33.51 35.10 11.53
N ARG A 649 -33.19 34.70 12.77
CA ARG A 649 -31.84 34.22 13.14
C ARG A 649 -31.54 32.85 12.55
N SER A 650 -32.52 31.96 12.49
CA SER A 650 -32.30 30.64 11.88
C SER A 650 -31.97 30.77 10.39
N ILE A 651 -32.72 31.60 9.66
CA ILE A 651 -32.46 31.86 8.23
C ILE A 651 -31.19 32.69 8.04
N GLY A 652 -30.96 33.70 8.87
CA GLY A 652 -29.76 34.54 8.78
C GLY A 652 -28.47 33.77 9.08
N ASN A 653 -28.49 32.79 9.99
CA ASN A 653 -27.29 32.00 10.32
C ASN A 653 -26.83 31.14 9.14
N ILE A 654 -27.73 30.72 8.23
CA ILE A 654 -27.32 30.08 6.97
C ILE A 654 -26.41 31.01 6.18
N VAL A 655 -26.80 32.29 6.08
CA VAL A 655 -26.11 33.29 5.27
C VAL A 655 -24.82 33.74 5.96
N VAL A 656 -24.86 34.04 7.26
CA VAL A 656 -23.72 34.59 8.00
C VAL A 656 -22.72 33.49 8.39
N ASP A 657 -23.17 32.46 9.10
CA ASP A 657 -22.27 31.41 9.60
C ASP A 657 -21.78 30.53 8.45
N GLY A 658 -22.64 30.24 7.46
CA GLY A 658 -22.25 29.51 6.27
C GLY A 658 -21.18 30.24 5.46
N PHE A 659 -21.35 31.55 5.23
CA PHE A 659 -20.36 32.33 4.51
C PHE A 659 -19.02 32.44 5.24
N LEU A 660 -19.05 32.68 6.56
CA LEU A 660 -17.83 32.75 7.38
C LEU A 660 -17.11 31.40 7.45
N GLU A 661 -17.85 30.30 7.63
CA GLU A 661 -17.29 28.93 7.63
C GLU A 661 -16.65 28.59 6.29
N TYR A 662 -17.29 28.97 5.18
CA TYR A 662 -16.74 28.78 3.85
C TYR A 662 -15.44 29.58 3.65
N ILE A 663 -15.40 30.85 4.08
CA ILE A 663 -14.18 31.68 3.98
C ILE A 663 -13.06 31.15 4.90
N HIS A 664 -13.37 30.68 6.10
CA HIS A 664 -12.35 30.19 7.04
C HIS A 664 -11.72 28.85 6.63
N GLY A 665 -12.33 28.09 5.71
CA GLY A 665 -11.76 26.82 5.26
C GLY A 665 -10.62 26.93 4.24
N PHE A 666 -10.18 28.15 3.88
CA PHE A 666 -9.12 28.42 2.89
C PHE A 666 -7.68 28.39 3.47
N ASP A 667 -7.38 27.46 4.37
CA ASP A 667 -6.06 27.32 5.03
C ASP A 667 -5.22 26.12 4.55
N TYR A 668 -5.54 25.52 3.41
CA TYR A 668 -4.93 24.26 2.94
C TYR A 668 -4.01 24.43 1.71
N GLY A 669 -3.11 25.41 1.70
CA GLY A 669 -2.19 25.61 0.56
C GLY A 669 -2.88 25.76 -0.81
N LEU A 670 -2.14 25.82 -1.91
CA LEU A 670 -2.72 26.17 -3.22
C LEU A 670 -3.75 25.13 -3.71
N LEU A 671 -3.40 23.84 -3.67
CA LEU A 671 -4.27 22.76 -4.18
C LEU A 671 -5.45 22.46 -3.26
N GLY A 672 -5.27 22.53 -1.94
CA GLY A 672 -6.36 22.34 -0.99
C GLY A 672 -7.36 23.50 -1.03
N ASN A 673 -6.91 24.73 -1.27
CA ASN A 673 -7.79 25.89 -1.42
C ASN A 673 -8.64 25.82 -2.71
N VAL A 674 -8.10 25.29 -3.81
CA VAL A 674 -8.89 25.05 -5.05
C VAL A 674 -9.94 23.97 -4.83
N ALA A 675 -9.58 22.88 -4.15
CA ALA A 675 -10.53 21.83 -3.80
C ALA A 675 -11.63 22.37 -2.85
N TRP A 676 -11.27 23.19 -1.88
CA TRP A 676 -12.19 23.82 -0.93
C TRP A 676 -13.12 24.83 -1.60
N ALA A 677 -12.66 25.58 -2.60
CA ALA A 677 -13.51 26.52 -3.35
C ALA A 677 -14.73 25.84 -4.01
N ILE A 678 -14.57 24.59 -4.45
CA ILE A 678 -15.65 23.83 -5.09
C ILE A 678 -16.39 22.99 -4.05
N LEU A 679 -15.69 22.15 -3.30
CA LEU A 679 -16.30 21.18 -2.38
C LEU A 679 -16.76 21.82 -1.07
N GLY A 680 -16.09 22.86 -0.60
CA GLY A 680 -16.44 23.60 0.61
C GLY A 680 -17.79 24.29 0.48
N LEU A 681 -18.12 24.84 -0.69
CA LEU A 681 -19.42 25.49 -0.91
C LEU A 681 -20.57 24.48 -0.77
N PHE A 682 -20.46 23.32 -1.44
CA PHE A 682 -21.44 22.24 -1.30
C PHE A 682 -21.51 21.69 0.12
N TRP A 683 -20.35 21.50 0.76
CA TRP A 683 -20.26 20.98 2.13
C TRP A 683 -20.93 21.92 3.14
N VAL A 684 -20.64 23.22 3.07
CA VAL A 684 -21.22 24.24 3.96
C VAL A 684 -22.73 24.31 3.76
N VAL A 685 -23.23 24.29 2.52
CA VAL A 685 -24.68 24.31 2.25
C VAL A 685 -25.36 23.07 2.85
N ILE A 686 -24.81 21.87 2.64
CA ILE A 686 -25.36 20.63 3.20
C ILE A 686 -25.32 20.65 4.74
N LYS A 687 -24.18 21.05 5.31
CA LYS A 687 -24.00 21.13 6.76
C LYS A 687 -24.98 22.12 7.40
N GLN A 688 -25.12 23.31 6.82
CA GLN A 688 -26.04 24.32 7.32
C GLN A 688 -27.50 23.91 7.15
N LEU A 689 -27.89 23.22 6.08
CA LEU A 689 -29.26 22.68 5.95
C LEU A 689 -29.58 21.63 7.02
N ILE A 690 -28.64 20.72 7.32
CA ILE A 690 -28.79 19.69 8.36
C ILE A 690 -28.85 20.32 9.75
N ILE A 691 -28.22 21.46 9.99
CA ILE A 691 -28.22 22.13 11.29
C ILE A 691 -29.41 23.09 11.44
N VAL A 692 -29.69 23.91 10.43
CA VAL A 692 -30.65 25.00 10.54
C VAL A 692 -32.09 24.52 10.59
N ILE A 693 -32.49 23.50 9.82
CA ILE A 693 -33.87 22.99 9.88
C ILE A 693 -34.18 22.43 11.28
N PRO A 694 -33.35 21.53 11.86
CA PRO A 694 -33.54 21.09 13.23
C PRO A 694 -33.43 22.21 14.25
N ARG A 695 -32.48 23.14 14.10
CA ARG A 695 -32.31 24.27 15.03
C ARG A 695 -33.53 25.19 15.02
N TYR A 696 -34.09 25.48 13.85
CA TYR A 696 -35.31 26.27 13.70
C TYR A 696 -36.49 25.57 14.36
N LEU A 697 -36.72 24.28 14.08
CA LEU A 697 -37.82 23.52 14.66
C LEU A 697 -37.70 23.38 16.18
N VAL A 698 -36.49 23.05 16.67
CA VAL A 698 -36.22 22.93 18.10
C VAL A 698 -36.39 24.29 18.79
N SER A 699 -35.84 25.37 18.25
CA SER A 699 -36.01 26.71 18.82
C SER A 699 -37.47 27.16 18.74
N LEU A 700 -38.17 26.89 17.64
CA LEU A 700 -39.59 27.22 17.47
C LEU A 700 -40.45 26.58 18.56
N CYS A 701 -40.22 25.29 18.84
CA CYS A 701 -40.95 24.56 19.87
C CYS A 701 -40.49 24.92 21.29
N VAL A 702 -39.19 24.91 21.57
CA VAL A 702 -38.67 25.04 22.93
C VAL A 702 -38.82 26.47 23.45
N THR A 703 -38.69 27.49 22.59
CA THR A 703 -38.99 28.88 22.96
C THR A 703 -40.48 29.12 23.16
N PHE A 704 -41.35 28.32 22.54
CA PHE A 704 -42.79 28.36 22.82
C PHE A 704 -43.09 27.76 24.20
N PHE A 705 -42.61 26.56 24.52
CA PHE A 705 -42.99 25.80 25.73
C PHE A 705 -42.36 26.30 27.06
N GLN A 706 -41.95 27.55 27.16
CA GLN A 706 -41.50 28.13 28.42
C GLN A 706 -42.66 28.67 29.26
N SER A 707 -42.56 28.54 30.59
CA SER A 707 -43.56 29.06 31.53
C SER A 707 -43.75 30.57 31.37
N ALA A 708 -44.86 30.99 30.76
CA ALA A 708 -45.10 32.38 30.35
C ALA A 708 -46.59 32.77 30.44
N SER A 709 -46.88 34.08 30.31
CA SER A 709 -48.25 34.60 30.28
C SER A 709 -48.99 34.20 28.99
N ILE A 710 -50.33 34.17 29.02
CA ILE A 710 -51.15 33.96 27.80
C ILE A 710 -50.79 34.99 26.71
N GLY A 711 -50.52 36.24 27.11
CA GLY A 711 -50.10 37.30 26.21
C GLY A 711 -48.83 36.95 25.44
N TYR A 712 -47.83 36.34 26.10
CA TYR A 712 -46.61 35.88 25.44
C TYR A 712 -46.90 34.88 24.32
N TYR A 713 -47.69 33.84 24.59
CA TYR A 713 -48.00 32.80 23.60
C TYR A 713 -48.72 33.35 22.37
N ILE A 714 -49.67 34.27 22.56
CA ILE A 714 -50.36 34.94 21.44
C ILE A 714 -49.36 35.75 20.62
N GLY A 715 -48.49 36.53 21.29
CA GLY A 715 -47.43 37.28 20.63
C GLY A 715 -46.51 36.37 19.82
N TYR A 716 -46.09 35.24 20.38
CA TYR A 716 -45.19 34.29 19.74
C TYR A 716 -45.78 33.60 18.51
N ILE A 717 -47.05 33.17 18.59
CA ILE A 717 -47.75 32.60 17.43
C ILE A 717 -47.84 33.63 16.31
N LEU A 718 -48.22 34.88 16.62
CA LEU A 718 -48.28 35.95 15.63
C LEU A 718 -46.91 36.23 15.02
N GLY A 719 -45.87 36.34 15.85
CA GLY A 719 -44.49 36.59 15.41
C GLY A 719 -43.96 35.47 14.51
N SER A 720 -44.34 34.22 14.78
CA SER A 720 -43.93 33.06 13.98
C SER A 720 -44.74 32.91 12.68
N ALA A 721 -46.00 33.36 12.66
CA ALA A 721 -46.87 33.28 11.49
C ALA A 721 -46.60 34.38 10.45
N ILE A 722 -46.18 35.58 10.89
CA ILE A 722 -45.91 36.73 10.00
C ILE A 722 -44.91 36.36 8.87
N PRO A 723 -43.73 35.80 9.15
CA PRO A 723 -42.78 35.43 8.10
C PRO A 723 -43.35 34.41 7.10
N ILE A 724 -44.13 33.43 7.59
CA ILE A 724 -44.76 32.40 6.75
C ILE A 724 -45.75 33.04 5.77
N VAL A 725 -46.60 33.95 6.25
CA VAL A 725 -47.57 34.66 5.41
C VAL A 725 -46.87 35.56 4.40
N VAL A 726 -45.79 36.24 4.82
CA VAL A 726 -44.99 37.09 3.93
C VAL A 726 -44.35 36.27 2.81
N CYS A 727 -43.66 35.17 3.14
CA CYS A 727 -43.03 34.28 2.15
C CYS A 727 -44.04 33.73 1.14
N HIS A 728 -45.25 33.37 1.60
CA HIS A 728 -46.27 32.76 0.76
C HIS A 728 -46.89 33.72 -0.28
N ASN A 729 -46.63 35.03 -0.21
CA ASN A 729 -47.09 36.03 -1.17
C ASN A 729 -45.95 36.58 -2.06
N ILE A 730 -44.72 36.05 -1.92
CA ILE A 730 -43.60 36.37 -2.81
C ILE A 730 -43.70 35.50 -4.07
N VAL A 731 -43.47 36.11 -5.23
CA VAL A 731 -43.47 35.49 -6.55
C VAL A 731 -42.04 35.48 -7.08
N ASN A 732 -41.66 34.38 -7.73
CA ASN A 732 -40.42 34.28 -8.47
C ASN A 732 -40.56 35.02 -9.81
N GLU A 733 -39.82 36.11 -10.02
CA GLU A 733 -39.94 36.95 -11.22
C GLU A 733 -39.60 36.18 -12.51
N ASP A 734 -38.72 35.18 -12.44
CA ASP A 734 -38.28 34.39 -13.60
C ASP A 734 -39.30 33.34 -14.06
N GLU A 735 -40.23 32.93 -13.19
CA GLU A 735 -41.22 31.87 -13.47
C GLU A 735 -42.62 32.42 -13.80
N GLY A 736 -42.80 33.75 -13.76
CA GLY A 736 -44.10 34.39 -13.96
C GLY A 736 -45.04 34.26 -12.76
N VAL A 737 -46.17 34.98 -12.78
CA VAL A 737 -47.14 34.95 -11.67
C VAL A 737 -47.99 33.68 -11.74
N PRO A 738 -47.95 32.79 -10.72
CA PRO A 738 -48.70 31.55 -10.74
C PRO A 738 -50.21 31.77 -10.85
N VAL A 739 -50.89 30.92 -11.64
CA VAL A 739 -52.35 30.97 -11.84
C VAL A 739 -53.10 30.97 -10.51
N GLU A 740 -52.66 30.13 -9.57
CA GLU A 740 -53.26 29.99 -8.24
C GLU A 740 -53.22 31.31 -7.44
N GLN A 741 -52.15 32.10 -7.56
CA GLN A 741 -52.05 33.39 -6.87
C GLN A 741 -52.98 34.45 -7.47
N VAL A 742 -53.12 34.46 -8.80
CA VAL A 742 -54.06 35.34 -9.52
C VAL A 742 -55.51 35.00 -9.16
N GLU A 743 -55.88 33.72 -9.15
CA GLU A 743 -57.22 33.27 -8.77
C GLU A 743 -57.52 33.57 -7.30
N ARG A 744 -56.55 33.35 -6.41
CA ARG A 744 -56.69 33.70 -5.00
C ARG A 744 -56.86 35.21 -4.81
N PHE A 745 -56.09 36.04 -5.52
CA PHE A 745 -56.28 37.48 -5.51
C PHE A 745 -57.68 37.87 -5.99
N LYS A 746 -58.16 37.29 -7.10
CA LYS A 746 -59.53 37.49 -7.59
C LYS A 746 -60.58 37.12 -6.54
N LYS A 747 -60.41 35.99 -5.84
CA LYS A 747 -61.29 35.51 -4.77
C LYS A 747 -61.27 36.40 -3.51
N ILE A 748 -60.12 36.96 -3.16
CA ILE A 748 -59.97 37.93 -2.06
C ILE A 748 -60.62 39.26 -2.44
N LYS A 749 -60.34 39.78 -3.64
CA LYS A 749 -60.94 40.99 -4.20
C LYS A 749 -62.47 40.88 -4.27
N SER A 750 -63.01 39.73 -4.68
CA SER A 750 -64.46 39.50 -4.73
C SER A 750 -65.12 39.43 -3.34
N LYS A 751 -64.38 38.99 -2.31
CA LYS A 751 -64.86 38.99 -0.91
C LYS A 751 -64.83 40.38 -0.28
N LEU A 752 -63.80 41.17 -0.58
CA LEU A 752 -63.67 42.56 -0.09
C LEU A 752 -64.64 43.53 -0.77
N GLY A 753 -65.07 43.25 -2.00
CA GLY A 753 -66.07 44.06 -2.73
C GLY A 753 -67.55 43.77 -2.39
N LYS A 754 -67.84 42.89 -1.43
CA LYS A 754 -69.20 42.59 -0.92
C LYS A 754 -69.39 43.01 0.55
N SER A 755 -68.52 43.89 1.06
CA SER A 755 -68.59 44.50 2.39
C SER A 755 -68.78 46.00 2.29
#